data_AF-A0A9W7C145-F1
#
_entry.id   AF-A0A9W7C145-F1
#
_cell.length_a   1.000
_cell.length_b   1.000
_cell.length_c   1.000
_cell.angle_alpha   90.00
_cell.angle_beta   90.00
_cell.angle_gamma   90.00
#
_symmetry.space_group_name_H-M   'P 1'
#
loop_
_entity.id
_entity.type
_entity.pdbx_description
1 polymer ?
#
loop_
_entity_poly.entity_id
_entity_poly.type
_entity_poly.pdbx_seq_one_letter_code
_entity_poly.pdbx_strand_id
1 'polypeptide(L)'
;MLRLTIFACLLALLVGSSMAQAPATSVAVEPVAIFKVLLRLAGITDVDADSCFKDVDGVAASFRDFSSDMESKQYTLALTDLNKALLGFETSISECGVSEIETKIASIATALKFAKVSTALDEALSIVIDATDVAVHLSDLSVDILAGDADKIGQDVTDLLNDWEKIAGDCTAEGCKFVDGFLKILQVVATDISGPCLADLEKSFDVFSSGVAAFETKNYTLALSDFALGFDDLAQVLGNDECKLTTLGKLIEPLSEKIGEAIVDGDSIVINVANIYDDIYQAVKALESKDYSLFGMEVGKLVAAINTAGCKSAACRIFVGLLESAQLVATDYTVCIAAIDDTGADFEAAITAFSAKDYKTGLTDIAKSVKDLSDDVTACDVEEFAKILEDMAGALGTDNLVKEIGAVALILVEGQDITNDIDTLVTDYNSGDMAKVGRDLGAIASFLSDEVHCTSVVCKIVEGILEGAEIVLADLKQCEADFLKAEDDFVNGWAAFKTDDKKTAVEDISKGIRQIGVVLSDCGLQEELAFFEHEANVFGLSNVTALDKAGEAVAILIHGFDFYDNVLDMVADVEKHDFRAAGKEVQVIMDDLSKWSTGHVCQNTWCYVVEGIMEAEAIIEGDVRQCEQDFEDAWQKFEDAVAVFNNQVSLADQLSKKLLLKKKMGLLLSEDDEALKAAISSKVADAVKDIGLGLEDVAKGVSDCHLEEFAELLTKLAAELAVPEVSWIAEVLHIIVHSVEIVEDIGEACLDFGDENWVRFGFDLAKLVKVLL
;
A
#
# COMPACT_ATOMS: atom_id res chain seq x y z
N MET A 1 40.54 -49.40 14.42
CA MET A 1 41.16 -48.07 14.59
C MET A 1 41.26 -47.23 13.31
N LEU A 2 40.73 -47.68 12.14
CA LEU A 2 40.75 -46.88 10.90
C LEU A 2 39.34 -46.49 10.37
N ARG A 3 38.29 -46.72 11.17
CA ARG A 3 36.89 -46.37 10.82
C ARG A 3 36.27 -45.29 11.72
N LEU A 4 36.98 -44.83 12.76
CA LEU A 4 36.51 -43.77 13.66
C LEU A 4 37.01 -42.37 13.26
N THR A 5 38.03 -42.28 12.41
CA THR A 5 38.67 -41.00 12.05
C THR A 5 38.04 -40.33 10.82
N ILE A 6 37.22 -41.05 10.04
CA ILE A 6 36.52 -40.49 8.86
C ILE A 6 35.19 -39.83 9.26
N PHE A 7 34.58 -40.24 10.38
CA PHE A 7 33.34 -39.62 10.87
C PHE A 7 33.59 -38.27 11.57
N ALA A 8 34.73 -38.11 12.25
CA ALA A 8 35.09 -36.84 12.90
C ALA A 8 35.53 -35.74 11.92
N CYS A 9 35.94 -36.10 10.70
CA CYS A 9 36.34 -35.12 9.68
C CYS A 9 35.16 -34.68 8.79
N LEU A 10 34.05 -35.45 8.75
CA LEU A 10 32.82 -35.07 8.06
C LEU A 10 31.92 -34.18 8.94
N LEU A 11 31.96 -34.36 10.27
CA LEU A 11 31.18 -33.53 11.20
C LEU A 11 31.77 -32.12 11.38
N ALA A 12 33.08 -31.94 11.18
CA ALA A 12 33.72 -30.62 11.24
C ALA A 12 33.58 -29.78 9.95
N LEU A 13 32.96 -30.33 8.89
CA LEU A 13 32.61 -29.62 7.65
C LEU A 13 31.12 -29.23 7.60
N LEU A 14 30.32 -29.61 8.60
CA LEU A 14 28.88 -29.29 8.69
C LEU A 14 28.53 -28.26 9.76
N VAL A 15 29.53 -27.72 10.48
CA VAL A 15 29.39 -26.56 11.38
C VAL A 15 30.15 -25.35 10.83
N GLY A 16 30.19 -25.23 9.51
CA GLY A 16 30.30 -23.91 8.92
C GLY A 16 28.95 -23.26 9.16
N SER A 17 28.85 -22.42 10.18
CA SER A 17 27.82 -21.41 10.27
C SER A 17 27.83 -20.65 8.95
N SER A 18 26.96 -21.07 8.03
CA SER A 18 26.49 -20.18 6.98
C SER A 18 25.80 -19.06 7.72
N MET A 19 26.55 -18.01 8.03
CA MET A 19 25.93 -16.69 8.04
C MET A 19 25.23 -16.63 6.69
N ALA A 20 23.90 -16.74 6.72
CA ALA A 20 23.08 -16.52 5.55
C ALA A 20 23.62 -15.22 4.95
N GLN A 21 24.09 -15.32 3.71
CA GLN A 21 24.55 -14.15 2.99
C GLN A 21 23.32 -13.27 2.98
N ALA A 22 23.38 -12.11 3.65
CA ALA A 22 22.27 -11.17 3.70
C ALA A 22 21.71 -11.06 2.27
N PRO A 23 20.38 -11.17 2.08
CA PRO A 23 19.79 -11.07 0.76
C PRO A 23 20.40 -9.86 0.07
N ALA A 24 20.85 -10.05 -1.18
CA ALA A 24 21.48 -8.97 -1.92
C ALA A 24 20.50 -7.79 -1.89
N THR A 25 20.89 -6.71 -1.22
CA THR A 25 20.09 -5.48 -1.15
C THR A 25 19.68 -5.14 -2.57
N SER A 26 18.37 -5.10 -2.83
CA SER A 26 17.85 -4.76 -4.15
C SER A 26 18.51 -3.45 -4.58
N VAL A 27 19.01 -3.41 -5.82
CA VAL A 27 19.67 -2.21 -6.33
C VAL A 27 18.61 -1.13 -6.42
N ALA A 28 18.86 0.03 -5.79
CA ALA A 28 17.90 1.12 -5.79
C ALA A 28 17.65 1.61 -7.23
N VAL A 29 16.37 1.68 -7.63
CA VAL A 29 15.95 2.33 -8.86
C VAL A 29 16.11 3.83 -8.68
N GLU A 30 16.75 4.51 -9.64
CA GLU A 30 16.90 5.98 -9.65
C GLU A 30 16.04 6.60 -10.77
N PRO A 31 14.80 7.08 -10.48
CA PRO A 31 13.89 7.61 -11.50
C PRO A 31 14.48 8.76 -12.32
N VAL A 32 15.24 9.65 -11.70
CA VAL A 32 15.93 10.75 -12.42
C VAL A 32 16.98 10.23 -13.43
N ALA A 33 17.62 9.08 -13.15
CA ALA A 33 18.55 8.47 -14.08
C ALA A 33 17.83 7.86 -15.29
N ILE A 34 16.68 7.22 -15.06
CA ILE A 34 15.79 6.75 -16.13
C ILE A 34 15.35 7.94 -17.00
N PHE A 35 14.97 9.06 -16.38
CA PHE A 35 14.55 10.26 -17.12
C PHE A 35 15.65 10.81 -18.03
N LYS A 36 16.90 10.85 -17.57
CA LYS A 36 18.06 11.25 -18.42
C LYS A 36 18.21 10.35 -19.64
N VAL A 37 17.88 9.07 -19.51
CA VAL A 37 17.93 8.11 -20.62
C VAL A 37 16.81 8.39 -21.61
N LEU A 38 15.58 8.63 -21.13
CA LEU A 38 14.45 9.01 -21.98
C LEU A 38 14.74 10.30 -22.76
N LEU A 39 15.28 11.34 -22.11
CA LEU A 39 15.72 12.57 -22.78
C LEU A 39 16.74 12.28 -23.89
N ARG A 40 17.75 11.46 -23.59
CA ARG A 40 18.78 11.05 -24.56
C ARG A 40 18.18 10.31 -25.75
N LEU A 41 17.25 9.39 -25.52
CA LEU A 41 16.60 8.59 -26.56
C LEU A 41 15.63 9.42 -27.41
N ALA A 42 14.96 10.40 -26.81
CA ALA A 42 14.14 11.40 -27.51
C ALA A 42 14.99 12.49 -28.21
N GLY A 43 16.30 12.54 -27.98
CA GLY A 43 17.19 13.56 -28.57
C GLY A 43 17.07 14.95 -27.95
N ILE A 44 16.48 15.05 -26.75
CA ILE A 44 16.33 16.29 -25.97
C ILE A 44 17.63 16.53 -25.19
N THR A 45 18.24 17.71 -25.33
CA THR A 45 19.59 17.99 -24.79
C THR A 45 19.68 19.29 -23.98
N ASP A 46 18.60 20.05 -23.92
CA ASP A 46 18.49 21.36 -23.29
C ASP A 46 17.76 21.36 -21.94
N VAL A 47 17.35 20.17 -21.47
CA VAL A 47 16.70 19.96 -20.18
C VAL A 47 17.70 19.47 -19.14
N ASP A 48 17.72 20.14 -17.97
CA ASP A 48 18.51 19.73 -16.81
C ASP A 48 17.65 18.89 -15.85
N ALA A 49 17.64 17.58 -16.09
CA ALA A 49 16.86 16.61 -15.33
C ALA A 49 17.08 16.69 -13.82
N ASP A 50 18.30 16.96 -13.35
CA ASP A 50 18.61 17.04 -11.91
C ASP A 50 17.94 18.24 -11.23
N SER A 51 17.57 19.25 -12.01
CA SER A 51 16.98 20.50 -11.50
C SER A 51 15.45 20.52 -11.56
N CYS A 52 14.86 19.80 -12.51
CA CYS A 52 13.42 19.86 -12.79
C CYS A 52 12.67 18.60 -12.35
N PHE A 53 13.33 17.43 -12.32
CA PHE A 53 12.70 16.18 -11.87
C PHE A 53 12.45 16.22 -10.36
N LYS A 54 11.22 15.92 -9.94
CA LYS A 54 10.85 15.81 -8.52
C LYS A 54 10.10 14.51 -8.30
N ASP A 55 10.73 13.53 -7.65
CA ASP A 55 10.03 12.31 -7.24
C ASP A 55 9.05 12.66 -6.12
N VAL A 56 7.79 12.87 -6.49
CA VAL A 56 6.72 13.23 -5.56
C VAL A 56 5.81 12.04 -5.22
N ASP A 57 5.88 10.95 -5.99
CA ASP A 57 4.92 9.84 -5.91
C ASP A 57 5.54 8.48 -5.56
N GLY A 58 6.84 8.42 -5.24
CA GLY A 58 7.50 7.16 -4.91
C GLY A 58 7.69 6.26 -6.14
N VAL A 59 8.03 6.85 -7.28
CA VAL A 59 8.16 6.18 -8.57
C VAL A 59 9.09 4.95 -8.49
N ALA A 60 10.18 5.06 -7.72
CA ALA A 60 11.11 3.97 -7.51
C ALA A 60 10.47 2.74 -6.82
N ALA A 61 9.60 2.97 -5.83
CA ALA A 61 8.89 1.91 -5.12
C ALA A 61 7.91 1.21 -6.06
N SER A 62 7.10 1.97 -6.81
CA SER A 62 6.15 1.39 -7.77
C SER A 62 6.83 0.58 -8.88
N PHE A 63 8.00 1.02 -9.40
CA PHE A 63 8.76 0.21 -10.36
C PHE A 63 9.24 -1.11 -9.76
N ARG A 64 9.78 -1.07 -8.54
CA ARG A 64 10.23 -2.27 -7.84
C ARG A 64 9.06 -3.22 -7.59
N ASP A 65 7.91 -2.69 -7.18
CA ASP A 65 6.72 -3.48 -6.88
C ASP A 65 6.16 -4.14 -8.15
N PHE A 66 6.08 -3.39 -9.27
CA PHE A 66 5.81 -3.96 -10.60
C PHE A 66 6.72 -5.15 -10.91
N SER A 67 8.01 -5.00 -10.68
CA SER A 67 8.97 -6.04 -11.03
C SER A 67 8.83 -7.29 -10.14
N SER A 68 8.61 -7.10 -8.84
CA SER A 68 8.32 -8.18 -7.88
C SER A 68 7.04 -8.94 -8.26
N ASP A 69 6.00 -8.23 -8.67
CA ASP A 69 4.73 -8.84 -9.07
C ASP A 69 4.82 -9.57 -10.40
N MET A 70 5.64 -9.08 -11.34
CA MET A 70 5.98 -9.81 -12.57
C MET A 70 6.71 -11.12 -12.27
N GLU A 71 7.70 -11.12 -11.36
CA GLU A 71 8.43 -12.33 -10.94
C GLU A 71 7.49 -13.34 -10.25
N SER A 72 6.58 -12.83 -9.42
CA SER A 72 5.55 -13.59 -8.71
C SER A 72 4.36 -14.01 -9.60
N LYS A 73 4.35 -13.62 -10.87
CA LYS A 73 3.29 -13.88 -11.86
C LYS A 73 1.92 -13.27 -11.49
N GLN A 74 1.92 -12.25 -10.65
CA GLN A 74 0.75 -11.45 -10.31
C GLN A 74 0.56 -10.34 -11.35
N TYR A 75 0.37 -10.73 -12.61
CA TYR A 75 0.45 -9.81 -13.75
C TYR A 75 -0.53 -8.64 -13.68
N THR A 76 -1.75 -8.84 -13.16
CA THR A 76 -2.71 -7.73 -13.00
C THR A 76 -2.19 -6.70 -11.99
N LEU A 77 -1.67 -7.16 -10.84
CA LEU A 77 -1.11 -6.28 -9.82
C LEU A 77 0.14 -5.56 -10.33
N ALA A 78 1.02 -6.28 -11.04
CA ALA A 78 2.15 -5.69 -11.74
C ALA A 78 1.72 -4.55 -12.67
N LEU A 79 0.67 -4.74 -13.48
CA LEU A 79 0.18 -3.69 -14.38
C LEU A 79 -0.36 -2.49 -13.63
N THR A 80 -1.01 -2.69 -12.48
CA THR A 80 -1.42 -1.61 -11.58
C THR A 80 -0.21 -0.84 -11.04
N ASP A 81 0.83 -1.52 -10.57
CA ASP A 81 2.03 -0.86 -10.03
C ASP A 81 2.86 -0.17 -11.13
N LEU A 82 2.89 -0.72 -12.34
CA LEU A 82 3.50 -0.04 -13.50
C LEU A 82 2.70 1.19 -13.91
N ASN A 83 1.37 1.13 -13.90
CA ASN A 83 0.52 2.28 -14.14
C ASN A 83 0.84 3.40 -13.12
N LYS A 84 0.91 3.07 -11.82
CA LYS A 84 1.30 4.04 -10.77
C LYS A 84 2.70 4.60 -11.00
N ALA A 85 3.68 3.75 -11.31
CA ALA A 85 5.04 4.18 -11.59
C ALA A 85 5.10 5.18 -12.75
N LEU A 86 4.36 4.93 -13.83
CA LEU A 86 4.34 5.78 -15.01
C LEU A 86 3.58 7.09 -14.79
N LEU A 87 2.44 7.08 -14.10
CA LEU A 87 1.72 8.30 -13.72
C LEU A 87 2.57 9.18 -12.80
N GLY A 88 3.17 8.58 -11.76
CA GLY A 88 4.07 9.32 -10.88
C GLY A 88 5.29 9.86 -11.62
N PHE A 89 5.78 9.13 -12.63
CA PHE A 89 6.85 9.60 -13.51
C PHE A 89 6.40 10.81 -14.36
N GLU A 90 5.19 10.79 -14.91
CA GLU A 90 4.59 11.92 -15.64
C GLU A 90 4.53 13.17 -14.75
N THR A 91 3.99 13.06 -13.53
CA THR A 91 3.92 14.16 -12.57
C THR A 91 5.32 14.70 -12.25
N SER A 92 6.27 13.79 -12.00
CA SER A 92 7.64 14.11 -11.63
C SER A 92 8.40 14.92 -12.69
N ILE A 93 7.98 14.88 -13.95
CA ILE A 93 8.62 15.60 -15.08
C ILE A 93 7.81 16.79 -15.59
N SER A 94 6.62 17.06 -15.05
CA SER A 94 5.72 18.13 -15.51
C SER A 94 6.35 19.53 -15.55
N GLU A 95 7.27 19.82 -14.64
CA GLU A 95 8.00 21.10 -14.60
C GLU A 95 9.22 21.15 -15.54
N CYS A 96 9.58 20.04 -16.18
CA CYS A 96 10.73 19.96 -17.09
C CYS A 96 10.43 20.51 -18.50
N GLY A 97 9.16 20.71 -18.84
CA GLY A 97 8.75 21.24 -20.15
C GLY A 97 8.99 20.25 -21.30
N VAL A 98 8.76 18.95 -21.06
CA VAL A 98 9.03 17.86 -22.00
C VAL A 98 7.75 17.18 -22.42
N SER A 99 6.83 17.96 -23.00
CA SER A 99 5.49 17.51 -23.35
C SER A 99 5.45 16.24 -24.19
N GLU A 100 6.44 16.01 -25.07
CA GLU A 100 6.55 14.78 -25.85
C GLU A 100 6.66 13.52 -24.96
N ILE A 101 7.57 13.54 -23.98
CA ILE A 101 7.80 12.40 -23.09
C ILE A 101 6.61 12.23 -22.15
N GLU A 102 6.15 13.34 -21.54
CA GLU A 102 4.98 13.36 -20.64
C GLU A 102 3.79 12.69 -21.30
N THR A 103 3.49 13.06 -22.54
CA THR A 103 2.33 12.53 -23.26
C THR A 103 2.46 11.05 -23.54
N LYS A 104 3.62 10.60 -24.02
CA LYS A 104 3.85 9.19 -24.33
C LYS A 104 3.64 8.34 -23.08
N ILE A 105 4.19 8.78 -21.94
CA ILE A 105 4.03 8.13 -20.64
C ILE A 105 2.56 8.14 -20.18
N ALA A 106 1.89 9.29 -20.17
CA ALA A 106 0.49 9.42 -19.76
C ALA A 106 -0.44 8.49 -20.56
N SER A 107 -0.20 8.41 -21.87
CA SER A 107 -1.03 7.64 -22.79
C SER A 107 -0.91 6.15 -22.53
N ILE A 108 0.32 5.64 -22.37
CA ILE A 108 0.50 4.22 -22.09
C ILE A 108 0.07 3.86 -20.66
N ALA A 109 0.30 4.74 -19.69
CA ALA A 109 -0.17 4.54 -18.33
C ALA A 109 -1.68 4.34 -18.32
N THR A 110 -2.42 5.23 -18.98
CA THR A 110 -3.87 5.10 -19.07
C THR A 110 -4.31 3.84 -19.82
N ALA A 111 -3.57 3.42 -20.86
CA ALA A 111 -3.87 2.20 -21.61
C ALA A 111 -3.60 0.91 -20.80
N LEU A 112 -2.57 0.89 -19.94
CA LEU A 112 -2.20 -0.25 -19.10
C LEU A 112 -3.35 -0.70 -18.17
N LYS A 113 -4.16 0.24 -17.67
CA LYS A 113 -5.34 -0.03 -16.84
C LYS A 113 -6.35 -0.97 -17.51
N PHE A 114 -6.37 -1.03 -18.85
CA PHE A 114 -7.30 -1.84 -19.63
C PHE A 114 -6.64 -3.03 -20.30
N ALA A 115 -5.39 -3.31 -19.94
CA ALA A 115 -4.64 -4.45 -20.42
C ALA A 115 -5.37 -5.76 -20.12
N LYS A 116 -5.41 -6.64 -21.11
CA LYS A 116 -5.97 -7.99 -20.96
C LYS A 116 -4.83 -8.98 -20.73
N VAL A 117 -4.83 -9.58 -19.56
CA VAL A 117 -3.90 -10.65 -19.20
C VAL A 117 -4.51 -12.00 -19.58
N SER A 118 -3.76 -12.82 -20.32
CA SER A 118 -4.11 -14.21 -20.60
C SER A 118 -2.92 -15.12 -20.27
N THR A 119 -3.19 -16.13 -19.44
CA THR A 119 -2.21 -17.13 -18.97
C THR A 119 -2.74 -18.55 -19.20
N ALA A 120 -3.27 -18.84 -20.40
CA ALA A 120 -3.80 -20.17 -20.69
C ALA A 120 -2.71 -21.24 -20.43
N LEU A 121 -3.09 -22.35 -19.79
CA LEU A 121 -2.20 -23.39 -19.20
C LEU A 121 -1.11 -23.98 -20.13
N ASP A 122 -1.15 -23.69 -21.43
CA ASP A 122 -0.18 -24.15 -22.45
C ASP A 122 0.34 -23.01 -23.37
N GLU A 123 -0.03 -21.75 -23.13
CA GLU A 123 0.39 -20.59 -23.94
C GLU A 123 1.38 -19.70 -23.18
N ALA A 124 2.23 -18.99 -23.93
CA ALA A 124 3.09 -17.96 -23.35
C ALA A 124 2.22 -16.86 -22.71
N LEU A 125 2.73 -16.20 -21.67
CA LEU A 125 2.12 -14.99 -21.12
C LEU A 125 1.78 -14.03 -22.27
N SER A 126 0.52 -13.61 -22.32
CA SER A 126 0.06 -12.58 -23.26
C SER A 126 -0.56 -11.46 -22.45
N ILE A 127 -0.04 -10.25 -22.64
CA ILE A 127 -0.55 -9.03 -22.03
C ILE A 127 -0.86 -8.09 -23.18
N VAL A 128 -2.14 -7.99 -23.52
CA VAL A 128 -2.59 -7.20 -24.67
C VAL A 128 -3.10 -5.86 -24.18
N ILE A 129 -2.38 -4.80 -24.54
CA ILE A 129 -2.86 -3.41 -24.42
C ILE A 129 -3.40 -3.04 -25.78
N ASP A 130 -4.68 -2.66 -25.83
CA ASP A 130 -5.41 -2.41 -27.08
C ASP A 130 -5.35 -3.59 -28.06
N ALA A 131 -4.44 -3.54 -29.04
CA ALA A 131 -4.20 -4.56 -30.05
C ALA A 131 -2.78 -5.14 -30.03
N THR A 132 -1.93 -4.71 -29.09
CA THR A 132 -0.51 -5.05 -29.04
C THR A 132 -0.21 -5.91 -27.83
N ASP A 133 0.42 -7.07 -28.06
CA ASP A 133 0.96 -7.91 -26.99
C ASP A 133 2.32 -7.35 -26.54
N VAL A 134 2.36 -6.85 -25.32
CA VAL A 134 3.54 -6.20 -24.73
C VAL A 134 4.24 -7.08 -23.69
N ALA A 135 3.84 -8.34 -23.52
CA ALA A 135 4.34 -9.20 -22.45
C ALA A 135 5.88 -9.33 -22.43
N VAL A 136 6.53 -9.33 -23.60
CA VAL A 136 7.99 -9.39 -23.71
C VAL A 136 8.64 -8.13 -23.14
N HIS A 137 8.17 -6.95 -23.53
CA HIS A 137 8.70 -5.67 -23.03
C HIS A 137 8.52 -5.53 -21.52
N LEU A 138 7.36 -5.93 -21.00
CA LEU A 138 7.10 -5.90 -19.56
C LEU A 138 8.00 -6.88 -18.80
N SER A 139 8.31 -8.03 -19.39
CA SER A 139 9.23 -9.00 -18.78
C SER A 139 10.67 -8.48 -18.78
N ASP A 140 11.13 -7.89 -19.88
CA ASP A 140 12.47 -7.30 -20.00
C ASP A 140 12.62 -6.12 -19.01
N LEU A 141 11.62 -5.22 -18.98
CA LEU A 141 11.55 -4.10 -18.05
C LEU A 141 11.62 -4.56 -16.59
N SER A 142 10.86 -5.59 -16.21
CA SER A 142 10.91 -6.17 -14.87
C SER A 142 12.33 -6.66 -14.52
N VAL A 143 12.97 -7.43 -15.41
CA VAL A 143 14.33 -7.94 -15.18
C VAL A 143 15.34 -6.82 -15.00
N ASP A 144 15.28 -5.77 -15.83
CA ASP A 144 16.25 -4.67 -15.75
C ASP A 144 15.96 -3.73 -14.57
N ILE A 145 14.72 -3.66 -14.07
CA ILE A 145 14.38 -3.06 -12.78
C ILE A 145 15.04 -3.82 -11.62
N LEU A 146 14.97 -5.15 -11.57
CA LEU A 146 15.64 -5.94 -10.52
C LEU A 146 17.17 -5.73 -10.54
N ALA A 147 17.72 -5.50 -11.74
CA ALA A 147 19.14 -5.21 -11.92
C ALA A 147 19.53 -3.76 -11.54
N GLY A 148 18.56 -2.85 -11.38
CA GLY A 148 18.78 -1.42 -11.16
C GLY A 148 19.52 -0.73 -12.33
N ASP A 149 19.38 -1.25 -13.55
CA ASP A 149 20.09 -0.72 -14.73
C ASP A 149 19.28 0.40 -15.38
N ALA A 150 19.44 1.64 -14.90
CA ALA A 150 18.67 2.79 -15.39
C ALA A 150 18.79 3.02 -16.91
N ASP A 151 19.94 2.70 -17.54
CA ASP A 151 20.13 2.81 -18.99
C ASP A 151 19.21 1.84 -19.74
N LYS A 152 19.05 0.62 -19.24
CA LYS A 152 18.17 -0.37 -19.85
C LYS A 152 16.72 -0.19 -19.48
N ILE A 153 16.41 0.17 -18.24
CA ILE A 153 15.03 0.51 -17.83
C ILE A 153 14.48 1.62 -18.75
N GLY A 154 15.26 2.69 -18.98
CA GLY A 154 14.86 3.74 -19.92
C GLY A 154 14.74 3.27 -21.38
N GLN A 155 15.54 2.30 -21.80
CA GLN A 155 15.42 1.67 -23.12
C GLN A 155 14.15 0.82 -23.22
N ASP A 156 13.84 0.01 -22.21
CA ASP A 156 12.67 -0.87 -22.19
C ASP A 156 11.38 -0.08 -22.09
N VAL A 157 11.34 1.00 -21.31
CA VAL A 157 10.21 1.95 -21.33
C VAL A 157 10.05 2.55 -22.72
N THR A 158 11.15 2.94 -23.37
CA THR A 158 11.11 3.48 -24.73
C THR A 158 10.65 2.43 -25.75
N ASP A 159 11.10 1.19 -25.64
CA ASP A 159 10.71 0.10 -26.54
C ASP A 159 9.26 -0.30 -26.32
N LEU A 160 8.80 -0.35 -25.07
CA LEU A 160 7.41 -0.53 -24.71
C LEU A 160 6.54 0.56 -25.35
N LEU A 161 6.93 1.84 -25.23
CA LEU A 161 6.24 2.96 -25.86
C LEU A 161 6.21 2.81 -27.39
N ASN A 162 7.35 2.55 -28.03
CA ASN A 162 7.47 2.43 -29.49
C ASN A 162 6.75 1.21 -30.08
N ASP A 163 6.63 0.11 -29.33
CA ASP A 163 5.99 -1.13 -29.79
C ASP A 163 4.50 -1.16 -29.48
N TRP A 164 4.07 -0.69 -28.31
CA TRP A 164 2.66 -0.34 -28.06
C TRP A 164 2.17 0.64 -29.11
N GLU A 165 3.06 1.49 -29.62
CA GLU A 165 2.76 2.42 -30.69
C GLU A 165 2.38 1.79 -32.06
N LYS A 166 2.29 0.47 -32.22
CA LYS A 166 2.00 -0.15 -33.54
C LYS A 166 0.59 -0.76 -33.62
N ILE A 167 -0.28 -0.27 -34.52
CA ILE A 167 -1.49 -1.02 -34.93
C ILE A 167 -1.11 -2.39 -35.49
N ALA A 168 -1.90 -3.42 -35.15
CA ALA A 168 -1.80 -4.76 -35.70
C ALA A 168 -1.83 -4.77 -37.26
N GLY A 169 -0.71 -5.18 -37.87
CA GLY A 169 -0.57 -5.42 -39.31
C GLY A 169 0.25 -4.36 -40.05
N ASP A 170 1.59 -4.53 -40.12
CA ASP A 170 2.57 -3.84 -40.99
C ASP A 170 2.22 -2.41 -41.50
N CYS A 171 1.72 -1.57 -40.59
CA CYS A 171 1.30 -0.20 -40.84
C CYS A 171 2.55 0.70 -41.01
N THR A 172 3.06 0.77 -42.24
CA THR A 172 4.33 1.47 -42.54
C THR A 172 4.14 2.82 -43.23
N ALA A 173 2.95 3.11 -43.75
CA ALA A 173 2.64 4.38 -44.40
C ALA A 173 2.49 5.53 -43.39
N GLU A 174 2.79 6.76 -43.81
CA GLU A 174 2.79 7.96 -42.97
C GLU A 174 1.38 8.24 -42.40
N GLY A 175 0.35 8.22 -43.25
CA GLY A 175 -1.04 8.39 -42.82
C GLY A 175 -1.54 7.28 -41.88
N CYS A 176 -1.00 6.07 -42.02
CA CYS A 176 -1.32 4.96 -41.14
C CYS A 176 -0.82 5.22 -39.71
N LYS A 177 0.44 5.67 -39.57
CA LYS A 177 1.04 6.05 -38.29
C LYS A 177 0.35 7.24 -37.64
N PHE A 178 -0.09 8.21 -38.44
CA PHE A 178 -0.92 9.33 -37.96
C PHE A 178 -2.21 8.86 -37.31
N VAL A 179 -2.97 8.00 -37.98
CA VAL A 179 -4.24 7.49 -37.43
C VAL A 179 -3.99 6.65 -36.19
N ASP A 180 -2.94 5.84 -36.22
CA ASP A 180 -2.50 5.07 -35.07
C ASP A 180 -2.23 5.92 -33.83
N GLY A 181 -1.39 6.96 -33.93
CA GLY A 181 -1.16 7.89 -32.82
C GLY A 181 -2.44 8.60 -32.35
N PHE A 182 -3.31 8.96 -33.30
CA PHE A 182 -4.59 9.62 -33.01
C PHE A 182 -5.56 8.72 -32.24
N LEU A 183 -5.68 7.45 -32.64
CA LEU A 183 -6.56 6.48 -31.99
C LEU A 183 -6.11 6.13 -30.58
N LYS A 184 -4.81 6.18 -30.27
CA LYS A 184 -4.29 5.90 -28.92
C LYS A 184 -4.67 6.95 -27.89
N ILE A 185 -4.58 8.23 -28.24
CA ILE A 185 -5.02 9.31 -27.35
C ILE A 185 -6.52 9.20 -27.06
N LEU A 186 -7.29 8.72 -28.04
CA LEU A 186 -8.73 8.50 -27.88
C LEU A 186 -9.07 7.09 -27.37
N GLN A 187 -8.05 6.26 -27.13
CA GLN A 187 -8.12 4.90 -26.59
C GLN A 187 -9.11 4.01 -27.36
N VAL A 188 -9.15 4.17 -28.68
CA VAL A 188 -10.03 3.39 -29.54
C VAL A 188 -9.28 2.21 -30.14
N VAL A 189 -9.58 1.01 -29.66
CA VAL A 189 -9.05 -0.24 -30.23
C VAL A 189 -9.69 -0.53 -31.59
N ALA A 190 -9.05 -0.08 -32.67
CA ALA A 190 -9.47 -0.43 -34.02
C ALA A 190 -8.95 -1.83 -34.39
N THR A 191 -9.85 -2.73 -34.78
CA THR A 191 -9.50 -4.14 -35.06
C THR A 191 -8.92 -4.39 -36.45
N ASP A 192 -9.17 -3.50 -37.41
CA ASP A 192 -8.57 -3.50 -38.75
C ASP A 192 -8.92 -2.18 -39.47
N ILE A 193 -7.95 -1.28 -39.65
CA ILE A 193 -8.13 -0.06 -40.46
C ILE A 193 -7.61 -0.22 -41.89
N SER A 194 -7.22 -1.42 -42.32
CA SER A 194 -6.60 -1.66 -43.61
C SER A 194 -7.56 -1.47 -44.81
N GLY A 195 -6.99 -1.44 -46.01
CA GLY A 195 -7.76 -1.39 -47.25
C GLY A 195 -8.33 0.00 -47.56
N PRO A 196 -9.61 0.12 -47.98
CA PRO A 196 -10.22 1.40 -48.36
C PRO A 196 -10.21 2.45 -47.25
N CYS A 197 -10.43 2.03 -45.99
CA CYS A 197 -10.40 2.92 -44.83
C CYS A 197 -9.04 3.64 -44.74
N LEU A 198 -7.93 2.89 -44.76
CA LEU A 198 -6.59 3.47 -44.74
C LEU A 198 -6.34 4.44 -45.91
N ALA A 199 -6.75 4.07 -47.13
CA ALA A 199 -6.53 4.91 -48.31
C ALA A 199 -7.30 6.25 -48.25
N ASP A 200 -8.44 6.26 -47.57
CA ASP A 200 -9.21 7.49 -47.35
C ASP A 200 -8.66 8.29 -46.16
N LEU A 201 -8.17 7.63 -45.12
CA LEU A 201 -7.47 8.28 -44.00
C LEU A 201 -6.17 8.98 -44.43
N GLU A 202 -5.43 8.40 -45.38
CA GLU A 202 -4.24 9.03 -45.97
C GLU A 202 -4.56 10.37 -46.64
N LYS A 203 -5.76 10.53 -47.21
CA LYS A 203 -6.17 11.81 -47.81
C LYS A 203 -6.40 12.87 -46.75
N SER A 204 -7.02 12.51 -45.62
CA SER A 204 -7.18 13.43 -44.48
C SER A 204 -5.81 13.88 -43.94
N PHE A 205 -4.84 12.96 -43.88
CA PHE A 205 -3.46 13.27 -43.48
C PHE A 205 -2.77 14.28 -44.43
N ASP A 206 -2.95 14.16 -45.75
CA ASP A 206 -2.39 15.13 -46.71
C ASP A 206 -2.92 16.56 -46.48
N VAL A 207 -4.18 16.69 -46.05
CA VAL A 207 -4.80 17.97 -45.71
C VAL A 207 -4.18 18.56 -44.45
N PHE A 208 -4.02 17.75 -43.39
CA PHE A 208 -3.30 18.16 -42.19
C PHE A 208 -1.86 18.61 -42.48
N SER A 209 -1.14 17.88 -43.34
CA SER A 209 0.22 18.22 -43.77
C SER A 209 0.28 19.58 -44.49
N SER A 210 -0.76 19.92 -45.25
CA SER A 210 -0.88 21.24 -45.88
C SER A 210 -1.06 22.34 -44.84
N GLY A 211 -1.86 22.08 -43.79
CA GLY A 211 -2.02 22.98 -42.66
C GLY A 211 -0.72 23.23 -41.89
N VAL A 212 0.09 22.19 -41.68
CA VAL A 212 1.43 22.32 -41.07
C VAL A 212 2.34 23.21 -41.92
N ALA A 213 2.40 23.00 -43.23
CA ALA A 213 3.20 23.85 -44.12
C ALA A 213 2.74 25.33 -44.08
N ALA A 214 1.43 25.58 -43.97
CA ALA A 214 0.91 26.93 -43.77
C ALA A 214 1.34 27.52 -42.42
N PHE A 215 1.31 26.72 -41.35
CA PHE A 215 1.71 27.12 -40.01
C PHE A 215 3.19 27.53 -39.93
N GLU A 216 4.10 26.75 -40.54
CA GLU A 216 5.54 27.07 -40.63
C GLU A 216 5.80 28.44 -41.28
N THR A 217 4.97 28.81 -42.26
CA THR A 217 5.04 30.13 -42.92
C THR A 217 4.34 31.24 -42.15
N LYS A 218 3.90 30.98 -40.91
CA LYS A 218 3.10 31.85 -40.03
C LYS A 218 1.77 32.27 -40.66
N ASN A 219 1.23 31.49 -41.57
CA ASN A 219 -0.09 31.71 -42.15
C ASN A 219 -1.15 30.95 -41.35
N TYR A 220 -1.33 31.35 -40.08
CA TYR A 220 -2.17 30.63 -39.12
C TYR A 220 -3.63 30.51 -39.57
N THR A 221 -4.19 31.51 -40.27
CA THR A 221 -5.56 31.43 -40.80
C THR A 221 -5.71 30.34 -41.85
N LEU A 222 -4.74 30.20 -42.77
CA LEU A 222 -4.76 29.11 -43.75
C LEU A 222 -4.50 27.76 -43.05
N ALA A 223 -3.56 27.72 -42.10
CA ALA A 223 -3.30 26.51 -41.32
C ALA A 223 -4.58 26.01 -40.64
N LEU A 224 -5.31 26.88 -39.92
CA LEU A 224 -6.56 26.51 -39.26
C LEU A 224 -7.65 26.09 -40.23
N SER A 225 -7.74 26.73 -41.40
CA SER A 225 -8.67 26.30 -42.45
C SER A 225 -8.34 24.89 -42.94
N ASP A 226 -7.06 24.56 -43.12
CA ASP A 226 -6.63 23.24 -43.57
C ASP A 226 -6.80 22.20 -42.44
N PHE A 227 -6.48 22.52 -41.18
CA PHE A 227 -6.77 21.64 -40.04
C PHE A 227 -8.28 21.35 -39.92
N ALA A 228 -9.13 22.37 -40.03
CA ALA A 228 -10.58 22.19 -40.01
C ALA A 228 -11.07 21.26 -41.13
N LEU A 229 -10.54 21.42 -42.35
CA LEU A 229 -10.82 20.51 -43.47
C LEU A 229 -10.30 19.09 -43.19
N GLY A 230 -9.10 18.96 -42.62
CA GLY A 230 -8.53 17.67 -42.24
C GLY A 230 -9.40 16.92 -41.24
N PHE A 231 -9.96 17.63 -40.24
CA PHE A 231 -10.91 17.06 -39.30
C PHE A 231 -12.26 16.71 -39.92
N ASP A 232 -12.81 17.51 -40.84
CA ASP A 232 -14.04 17.17 -41.58
C ASP A 232 -13.85 15.89 -42.40
N ASP A 233 -12.76 15.83 -43.17
CA ASP A 233 -12.41 14.64 -43.95
C ASP A 233 -12.22 13.44 -43.03
N LEU A 234 -11.47 13.59 -41.93
CA LEU A 234 -11.25 12.51 -40.95
C LEU A 234 -12.57 12.02 -40.34
N ALA A 235 -13.45 12.94 -39.94
CA ALA A 235 -14.77 12.62 -39.40
C ALA A 235 -15.64 11.85 -40.39
N GLN A 236 -15.67 12.27 -41.66
CA GLN A 236 -16.42 11.58 -42.72
C GLN A 236 -15.89 10.17 -42.97
N VAL A 237 -14.56 10.00 -42.99
CA VAL A 237 -13.92 8.70 -43.21
C VAL A 237 -14.21 7.75 -42.05
N LEU A 238 -14.00 8.20 -40.82
CA LEU A 238 -14.28 7.41 -39.61
C LEU A 238 -15.79 7.15 -39.42
N GLY A 239 -16.62 8.07 -39.89
CA GLY A 239 -18.08 7.98 -39.96
C GLY A 239 -18.61 6.98 -40.99
N ASN A 240 -17.75 6.41 -41.83
CA ASN A 240 -18.13 5.33 -42.73
C ASN A 240 -18.08 3.97 -42.02
N ASP A 241 -19.03 3.08 -42.35
CA ASP A 241 -19.10 1.72 -41.83
C ASP A 241 -17.85 0.89 -42.17
N GLU A 242 -17.10 1.28 -43.20
CA GLU A 242 -15.87 0.61 -43.63
C GLU A 242 -14.76 0.68 -42.58
N CYS A 243 -14.66 1.79 -41.83
CA CYS A 243 -13.66 1.95 -40.76
C CYS A 243 -14.14 1.38 -39.41
N LYS A 244 -15.45 1.14 -39.25
CA LYS A 244 -16.08 0.74 -37.97
C LYS A 244 -15.79 1.68 -36.80
N LEU A 245 -15.51 2.95 -37.10
CA LEU A 245 -15.15 3.98 -36.13
C LEU A 245 -16.21 5.11 -36.10
N THR A 246 -17.47 4.77 -36.37
CA THR A 246 -18.56 5.74 -36.54
C THR A 246 -18.81 6.61 -35.32
N THR A 247 -18.64 6.08 -34.11
CA THR A 247 -18.70 6.87 -32.86
C THR A 247 -17.62 7.93 -32.82
N LEU A 248 -16.40 7.56 -33.22
CA LEU A 248 -15.27 8.47 -33.26
C LEU A 248 -15.43 9.53 -34.36
N GLY A 249 -15.93 9.15 -35.54
CA GLY A 249 -16.25 10.11 -36.60
C GLY A 249 -17.23 11.19 -36.13
N LYS A 250 -18.28 10.80 -35.40
CA LYS A 250 -19.25 11.74 -34.79
C LYS A 250 -18.65 12.63 -33.70
N LEU A 251 -17.64 12.15 -32.98
CA LEU A 251 -16.93 12.95 -31.97
C LEU A 251 -16.11 14.06 -32.64
N ILE A 252 -15.54 13.77 -33.80
CA ILE A 252 -14.65 14.69 -34.53
C ILE A 252 -15.41 15.67 -35.42
N GLU A 253 -16.57 15.27 -35.95
CA GLU A 253 -17.39 16.09 -36.86
C GLU A 253 -17.60 17.54 -36.37
N PRO A 254 -17.94 17.81 -35.09
CA PRO A 254 -18.13 19.17 -34.59
C PRO A 254 -16.83 19.99 -34.49
N LEU A 255 -15.67 19.36 -34.52
CA LEU A 255 -14.37 20.03 -34.32
C LEU A 255 -13.95 20.84 -35.54
N SER A 256 -14.31 20.39 -36.74
CA SER A 256 -14.06 21.13 -37.98
C SER A 256 -14.68 22.53 -37.92
N GLU A 257 -15.94 22.62 -37.51
CA GLU A 257 -16.64 23.90 -37.34
C GLU A 257 -15.96 24.77 -36.27
N LYS A 258 -15.67 24.19 -35.09
CA LYS A 258 -15.00 24.92 -33.99
C LYS A 258 -13.63 25.48 -34.37
N ILE A 259 -12.82 24.73 -35.11
CA ILE A 259 -11.50 25.18 -35.57
C ILE A 259 -11.65 26.26 -36.64
N GLY A 260 -12.64 26.14 -37.52
CA GLY A 260 -12.98 27.17 -38.50
C GLY A 260 -13.38 28.50 -37.86
N GLU A 261 -13.90 28.47 -36.62
CA GLU A 261 -14.25 29.66 -35.83
C GLU A 261 -13.09 30.23 -34.98
N ALA A 262 -11.91 29.61 -35.00
CA ALA A 262 -10.76 30.04 -34.22
C ALA A 262 -10.33 31.48 -34.56
N ILE A 263 -10.02 32.25 -33.51
CA ILE A 263 -9.55 33.63 -33.61
C ILE A 263 -8.01 33.64 -33.54
N VAL A 264 -7.38 34.17 -34.58
CA VAL A 264 -5.92 34.37 -34.64
C VAL A 264 -5.58 35.80 -34.20
N ASP A 265 -4.79 35.94 -33.13
CA ASP A 265 -4.21 37.22 -32.68
C ASP A 265 -2.71 37.07 -32.41
N GLY A 266 -1.88 37.46 -33.38
CA GLY A 266 -0.44 37.24 -33.31
C GLY A 266 -0.10 35.75 -33.30
N ASP A 267 0.63 35.31 -32.26
CA ASP A 267 0.96 33.89 -32.02
C ASP A 267 -0.04 33.24 -31.04
N SER A 268 -1.24 33.81 -30.90
CA SER A 268 -2.36 33.22 -30.13
C SER A 268 -3.43 32.72 -31.08
N ILE A 269 -3.88 31.47 -30.88
CA ILE A 269 -4.97 30.84 -31.64
C ILE A 269 -6.02 30.41 -30.64
N VAL A 270 -7.12 31.15 -30.57
CA VAL A 270 -8.12 30.96 -29.53
C VAL A 270 -9.40 30.38 -30.10
N ILE A 271 -9.86 29.27 -29.54
CA ILE A 271 -11.22 28.75 -29.71
C ILE A 271 -11.94 28.97 -28.39
N ASN A 272 -13.01 29.78 -28.41
CA ASN A 272 -13.69 30.24 -27.20
C ASN A 272 -12.74 30.89 -26.18
N VAL A 273 -12.30 30.13 -25.17
CA VAL A 273 -11.38 30.57 -24.10
C VAL A 273 -10.06 29.79 -24.11
N ALA A 274 -9.92 28.74 -24.93
CA ALA A 274 -8.72 27.92 -25.00
C ALA A 274 -7.78 28.44 -26.08
N ASN A 275 -6.52 28.70 -25.72
CA ASN A 275 -5.46 28.96 -26.69
C ASN A 275 -4.82 27.62 -27.08
N ILE A 276 -5.02 27.22 -28.33
CA ILE A 276 -4.56 25.94 -28.88
C ILE A 276 -3.27 26.09 -29.72
N TYR A 277 -2.59 27.24 -29.62
CA TYR A 277 -1.36 27.47 -30.38
C TYR A 277 -0.30 26.42 -30.09
N ASP A 278 -0.08 26.11 -28.81
CA ASP A 278 0.96 25.17 -28.39
C ASP A 278 0.63 23.75 -28.86
N ASP A 279 -0.63 23.31 -28.80
CA ASP A 279 -1.07 22.01 -29.33
C ASP A 279 -0.80 21.86 -30.83
N ILE A 280 -1.17 22.89 -31.62
CA ILE A 280 -0.89 22.89 -33.06
C ILE A 280 0.62 22.95 -33.31
N TYR A 281 1.37 23.73 -32.53
CA TYR A 281 2.81 23.85 -32.66
C TYR A 281 3.52 22.51 -32.38
N GLN A 282 3.11 21.77 -31.35
CA GLN A 282 3.67 20.44 -31.07
C GLN A 282 3.33 19.45 -32.19
N ALA A 283 2.10 19.49 -32.72
CA ALA A 283 1.74 18.69 -33.89
C ALA A 283 2.63 19.03 -35.10
N VAL A 284 2.88 20.31 -35.37
CA VAL A 284 3.81 20.77 -36.41
C VAL A 284 5.22 20.20 -36.17
N LYS A 285 5.73 20.25 -34.93
CA LYS A 285 7.05 19.71 -34.59
C LYS A 285 7.16 18.20 -34.78
N ALA A 286 6.14 17.46 -34.38
CA ALA A 286 6.07 16.04 -34.60
C ALA A 286 6.13 15.71 -36.10
N LEU A 287 5.38 16.43 -36.94
CA LEU A 287 5.40 16.23 -38.39
C LEU A 287 6.75 16.65 -39.02
N GLU A 288 7.35 17.76 -38.59
CA GLU A 288 8.69 18.20 -39.02
C GLU A 288 9.76 17.13 -38.73
N SER A 289 9.67 16.48 -37.58
CA SER A 289 10.56 15.40 -37.16
C SER A 289 10.27 14.06 -37.87
N LYS A 290 9.18 13.99 -38.63
CA LYS A 290 8.63 12.77 -39.25
C LYS A 290 8.20 11.71 -38.24
N ASP A 291 7.93 12.12 -37.01
CA ASP A 291 7.24 11.29 -36.02
C ASP A 291 5.72 11.42 -36.26
N TYR A 292 5.23 10.66 -37.24
CA TYR A 292 3.83 10.67 -37.62
C TYR A 292 2.91 10.11 -36.52
N SER A 293 3.42 9.24 -35.63
CA SER A 293 2.61 8.73 -34.51
C SER A 293 2.44 9.81 -33.46
N LEU A 294 3.53 10.49 -33.07
CA LEU A 294 3.44 11.66 -32.21
C LEU A 294 2.56 12.75 -32.84
N PHE A 295 2.63 12.96 -34.16
CA PHE A 295 1.73 13.90 -34.84
C PHE A 295 0.25 13.52 -34.64
N GLY A 296 -0.09 12.24 -34.80
CA GLY A 296 -1.41 11.73 -34.48
C GLY A 296 -1.83 11.98 -33.04
N MET A 297 -0.91 11.76 -32.09
CA MET A 297 -1.17 11.98 -30.67
C MET A 297 -1.41 13.46 -30.36
N GLU A 298 -0.59 14.38 -30.88
CA GLU A 298 -0.79 15.82 -30.71
C GLU A 298 -2.09 16.31 -31.35
N VAL A 299 -2.50 15.73 -32.48
CA VAL A 299 -3.83 15.98 -33.07
C VAL A 299 -4.95 15.43 -32.18
N GLY A 300 -4.75 14.28 -31.55
CA GLY A 300 -5.68 13.72 -30.56
C GLY A 300 -5.83 14.62 -29.32
N LYS A 301 -4.73 15.17 -28.81
CA LYS A 301 -4.77 16.18 -27.74
C LYS A 301 -5.48 17.44 -28.17
N LEU A 302 -5.24 17.90 -29.40
CA LEU A 302 -5.93 19.05 -29.93
C LEU A 302 -7.45 18.80 -29.93
N VAL A 303 -7.90 17.59 -30.25
CA VAL A 303 -9.32 17.21 -30.10
C VAL A 303 -9.79 17.35 -28.66
N ALA A 304 -9.05 16.83 -27.69
CA ALA A 304 -9.37 16.98 -26.26
C ALA A 304 -9.40 18.47 -25.83
N ALA A 305 -8.41 19.27 -26.25
CA ALA A 305 -8.32 20.70 -26.00
C ALA A 305 -9.49 21.49 -26.60
N ILE A 306 -9.97 21.12 -27.80
CA ILE A 306 -11.13 21.77 -28.44
C ILE A 306 -12.45 21.33 -27.80
N ASN A 307 -12.52 20.08 -27.33
CA ASN A 307 -13.65 19.60 -26.55
C ASN A 307 -13.74 20.35 -25.22
N THR A 308 -12.63 20.51 -24.51
CA THR A 308 -12.54 21.35 -23.31
C THR A 308 -12.62 22.85 -23.58
N ALA A 309 -12.48 23.33 -24.82
CA ALA A 309 -12.58 24.76 -25.12
C ALA A 309 -13.96 25.37 -24.78
N GLY A 310 -15.00 24.53 -24.65
CA GLY A 310 -16.30 24.93 -24.12
C GLY A 310 -16.33 25.15 -22.60
N CYS A 311 -15.37 24.56 -21.86
CA CYS A 311 -15.24 24.68 -20.42
C CYS A 311 -14.74 26.06 -20.00
N LYS A 312 -15.58 26.77 -19.27
CA LYS A 312 -15.23 28.09 -18.71
C LYS A 312 -14.71 28.00 -17.28
N SER A 313 -15.12 26.98 -16.53
CA SER A 313 -14.67 26.73 -15.16
C SER A 313 -13.53 25.71 -15.10
N ALA A 314 -12.86 25.67 -13.95
CA ALA A 314 -11.95 24.57 -13.58
C ALA A 314 -12.70 23.23 -13.46
N ALA A 315 -13.89 23.22 -12.83
CA ALA A 315 -14.69 22.01 -12.64
C ALA A 315 -15.04 21.30 -13.95
N CYS A 316 -15.37 22.04 -15.01
CA CYS A 316 -15.62 21.43 -16.32
C CYS A 316 -14.36 20.76 -16.89
N ARG A 317 -13.18 21.33 -16.70
CA ARG A 317 -11.92 20.73 -17.17
C ARG A 317 -11.53 19.50 -16.33
N ILE A 318 -11.75 19.55 -15.02
CA ILE A 318 -11.61 18.40 -14.11
C ILE A 318 -12.53 17.27 -14.57
N PHE A 319 -13.79 17.56 -14.88
CA PHE A 319 -14.73 16.57 -15.40
C PHE A 319 -14.25 15.91 -16.70
N VAL A 320 -13.65 16.69 -17.62
CA VAL A 320 -13.12 16.10 -18.86
C VAL A 320 -11.93 15.17 -18.57
N GLY A 321 -10.99 15.54 -17.71
CA GLY A 321 -9.90 14.65 -17.31
C GLY A 321 -10.38 13.37 -16.62
N LEU A 322 -11.45 13.49 -15.83
CA LEU A 322 -12.14 12.37 -15.20
C LEU A 322 -12.74 11.40 -16.23
N LEU A 323 -13.40 11.93 -17.27
CA LEU A 323 -13.90 11.13 -18.40
C LEU A 323 -12.76 10.45 -19.16
N GLU A 324 -11.62 11.13 -19.36
CA GLU A 324 -10.43 10.56 -19.99
C GLU A 324 -9.90 9.34 -19.21
N SER A 325 -9.75 9.44 -17.88
CA SER A 325 -9.29 8.33 -17.04
C SER A 325 -10.28 7.15 -16.97
N ALA A 326 -11.57 7.43 -17.13
CA ALA A 326 -12.62 6.41 -17.25
C ALA A 326 -12.79 5.86 -18.68
N GLN A 327 -12.08 6.40 -19.68
CA GLN A 327 -12.28 6.13 -21.12
C GLN A 327 -13.71 6.36 -21.61
N LEU A 328 -14.40 7.32 -21.01
CA LEU A 328 -15.78 7.62 -21.35
C LEU A 328 -15.85 8.78 -22.33
N VAL A 329 -16.41 8.53 -23.50
CA VAL A 329 -16.72 9.59 -24.46
C VAL A 329 -18.15 10.07 -24.20
N ALA A 330 -18.28 11.19 -23.51
CA ALA A 330 -19.58 11.84 -23.36
C ALA A 330 -20.08 12.34 -24.73
N THR A 331 -21.21 11.81 -25.20
CA THR A 331 -21.73 12.08 -26.55
C THR A 331 -22.32 13.49 -26.71
N ASP A 332 -22.80 14.11 -25.62
CA ASP A 332 -23.24 15.51 -25.57
C ASP A 332 -23.27 16.06 -24.14
N TYR A 333 -22.12 16.47 -23.60
CA TYR A 333 -22.05 17.10 -22.28
C TYR A 333 -22.52 18.56 -22.27
N THR A 334 -22.95 19.13 -23.41
CA THR A 334 -23.46 20.52 -23.43
C THR A 334 -24.72 20.72 -22.59
N VAL A 335 -25.45 19.63 -22.32
CA VAL A 335 -26.66 19.62 -21.49
C VAL A 335 -26.35 19.82 -20.00
N CYS A 336 -25.18 19.38 -19.54
CA CYS A 336 -24.80 19.38 -18.13
C CYS A 336 -23.65 20.36 -17.80
N ILE A 337 -22.91 20.83 -18.80
CA ILE A 337 -21.74 21.72 -18.62
C ILE A 337 -22.04 22.96 -17.78
N ALA A 338 -23.25 23.51 -17.89
CA ALA A 338 -23.65 24.69 -17.12
C ALA A 338 -23.83 24.39 -15.62
N ALA A 339 -24.24 23.17 -15.27
CA ALA A 339 -24.33 22.74 -13.88
C ALA A 339 -22.92 22.46 -13.32
N ILE A 340 -22.10 21.74 -14.09
CA ILE A 340 -20.70 21.45 -13.75
C ILE A 340 -19.89 22.73 -13.55
N ASP A 341 -20.15 23.78 -14.34
CA ASP A 341 -19.47 25.07 -14.19
C ASP A 341 -19.71 25.74 -12.82
N ASP A 342 -20.80 25.39 -12.12
CA ASP A 342 -21.14 25.92 -10.80
C ASP A 342 -20.46 25.16 -9.63
N THR A 343 -19.87 23.97 -9.89
CA THR A 343 -19.27 23.08 -8.87
C THR A 343 -17.84 23.49 -8.43
N GLY A 344 -17.20 24.43 -9.12
CA GLY A 344 -15.75 24.68 -8.98
C GLY A 344 -15.26 25.26 -7.65
N ALA A 345 -16.14 25.85 -6.84
CA ALA A 345 -15.74 26.52 -5.60
C ALA A 345 -15.26 25.55 -4.51
N ASP A 346 -15.84 24.35 -4.45
CA ASP A 346 -15.46 23.35 -3.44
C ASP A 346 -14.11 22.68 -3.79
N PHE A 347 -13.77 22.53 -5.08
CA PHE A 347 -12.44 22.08 -5.51
C PHE A 347 -11.36 23.06 -5.04
N GLU A 348 -11.55 24.37 -5.25
CA GLU A 348 -10.59 25.39 -4.79
C GLU A 348 -10.42 25.37 -3.26
N ALA A 349 -11.52 25.16 -2.53
CA ALA A 349 -11.49 25.02 -1.07
C ALA A 349 -10.68 23.79 -0.63
N ALA A 350 -10.92 22.64 -1.26
CA ALA A 350 -10.20 21.40 -0.99
C ALA A 350 -8.69 21.56 -1.20
N ILE A 351 -8.28 22.11 -2.35
CA ILE A 351 -6.85 22.33 -2.68
C ILE A 351 -6.20 23.30 -1.71
N THR A 352 -6.93 24.36 -1.32
CA THR A 352 -6.44 25.32 -0.32
C THR A 352 -6.19 24.63 1.02
N ALA A 353 -7.09 23.74 1.44
CA ALA A 353 -6.95 22.97 2.67
C ALA A 353 -5.78 21.98 2.57
N PHE A 354 -5.66 21.21 1.48
CA PHE A 354 -4.52 20.30 1.28
C PHE A 354 -3.17 21.03 1.23
N SER A 355 -3.11 22.17 0.53
CA SER A 355 -1.90 23.01 0.50
C SER A 355 -1.52 23.56 1.89
N ALA A 356 -2.51 23.71 2.79
CA ALA A 356 -2.31 24.08 4.19
C ALA A 356 -2.05 22.88 5.12
N LYS A 357 -1.98 21.66 4.57
CA LYS A 357 -1.91 20.37 5.28
C LYS A 357 -3.12 20.11 6.20
N ASP A 358 -4.25 20.75 5.93
CA ASP A 358 -5.53 20.45 6.57
C ASP A 358 -6.25 19.36 5.79
N TYR A 359 -5.67 18.15 5.82
CA TYR A 359 -6.13 17.01 5.02
C TYR A 359 -7.58 16.62 5.33
N LYS A 360 -8.03 16.77 6.58
CA LYS A 360 -9.41 16.45 6.97
C LYS A 360 -10.42 17.36 6.28
N THR A 361 -10.18 18.68 6.31
CA THR A 361 -11.03 19.62 5.58
C THR A 361 -10.89 19.44 4.07
N GLY A 362 -9.68 19.22 3.57
CA GLY A 362 -9.44 18.91 2.16
C GLY A 362 -10.25 17.71 1.66
N LEU A 363 -10.26 16.61 2.40
CA LEU A 363 -11.03 15.40 2.08
C LEU A 363 -12.54 15.64 2.13
N THR A 364 -13.02 16.43 3.11
CA THR A 364 -14.43 16.78 3.19
C THR A 364 -14.87 17.61 1.97
N ASP A 365 -14.06 18.59 1.59
CA ASP A 365 -14.37 19.50 0.49
C ASP A 365 -14.22 18.81 -0.88
N ILE A 366 -13.23 17.92 -1.06
CA ILE A 366 -13.10 17.15 -2.30
C ILE A 366 -14.23 16.13 -2.43
N ALA A 367 -14.62 15.44 -1.34
CA ALA A 367 -15.75 14.51 -1.34
C ALA A 367 -17.04 15.23 -1.74
N LYS A 368 -17.27 16.44 -1.20
CA LYS A 368 -18.39 17.30 -1.58
C LYS A 368 -18.33 17.69 -3.06
N SER A 369 -17.17 18.11 -3.54
CA SER A 369 -16.96 18.51 -4.95
C SER A 369 -17.26 17.35 -5.91
N VAL A 370 -16.76 16.17 -5.59
CA VAL A 370 -16.98 14.94 -6.38
C VAL A 370 -18.46 14.54 -6.32
N LYS A 371 -19.13 14.70 -5.18
CA LYS A 371 -20.56 14.41 -5.06
C LYS A 371 -21.43 15.37 -5.86
N ASP A 372 -21.14 16.67 -5.77
CA ASP A 372 -21.85 17.69 -6.55
C ASP A 372 -21.63 17.43 -8.05
N LEU A 373 -20.41 17.06 -8.46
CA LEU A 373 -20.12 16.66 -9.84
C LEU A 373 -20.92 15.41 -10.27
N SER A 374 -21.01 14.38 -9.43
CA SER A 374 -21.84 13.19 -9.66
C SER A 374 -23.32 13.55 -9.93
N ASP A 375 -23.88 14.45 -9.12
CA ASP A 375 -25.26 14.89 -9.26
C ASP A 375 -25.46 15.69 -10.56
N ASP A 376 -24.51 16.54 -10.92
CA ASP A 376 -24.56 17.38 -12.13
C ASP A 376 -24.40 16.57 -13.42
N VAL A 377 -23.57 15.52 -13.41
CA VAL A 377 -23.29 14.71 -14.61
C VAL A 377 -24.39 13.69 -14.92
N THR A 378 -25.32 13.45 -13.98
CA THR A 378 -26.50 12.61 -14.23
C THR A 378 -27.35 13.14 -15.40
N ALA A 379 -27.28 14.46 -15.68
CA ALA A 379 -27.94 15.07 -16.83
C ALA A 379 -27.24 14.80 -18.18
N CYS A 380 -26.00 14.27 -18.21
CA CYS A 380 -25.23 14.00 -19.43
C CYS A 380 -25.41 12.58 -20.00
N ASP A 381 -26.38 11.78 -19.52
CA ASP A 381 -26.57 10.37 -19.93
C ASP A 381 -25.36 9.46 -19.63
N VAL A 382 -24.67 9.72 -18.51
CA VAL A 382 -23.52 8.94 -18.02
C VAL A 382 -23.78 8.35 -16.62
N GLU A 383 -24.90 7.64 -16.46
CA GLU A 383 -25.36 7.13 -15.15
C GLU A 383 -24.32 6.26 -14.42
N GLU A 384 -23.60 5.39 -15.14
CA GLU A 384 -22.54 4.55 -14.56
C GLU A 384 -21.38 5.39 -14.03
N PHE A 385 -21.01 6.44 -14.75
CA PHE A 385 -19.97 7.36 -14.32
C PHE A 385 -20.38 8.18 -13.10
N ALA A 386 -21.62 8.68 -13.10
CA ALA A 386 -22.18 9.35 -11.94
C ALA A 386 -22.11 8.45 -10.70
N LYS A 387 -22.36 7.14 -10.87
CA LYS A 387 -22.27 6.18 -9.78
C LYS A 387 -20.84 6.00 -9.24
N ILE A 388 -19.86 5.87 -10.13
CA ILE A 388 -18.43 5.81 -9.74
C ILE A 388 -18.03 7.05 -8.92
N LEU A 389 -18.43 8.24 -9.36
CA LEU A 389 -18.17 9.48 -8.62
C LEU A 389 -18.90 9.52 -7.27
N GLU A 390 -20.14 9.04 -7.21
CA GLU A 390 -20.88 8.96 -5.95
C GLU A 390 -20.19 8.04 -4.94
N ASP A 391 -19.72 6.88 -5.39
CA ASP A 391 -19.04 5.91 -4.55
C ASP A 391 -17.69 6.45 -4.06
N MET A 392 -16.90 7.08 -4.95
CA MET A 392 -15.67 7.78 -4.58
C MET A 392 -15.94 8.90 -3.56
N ALA A 393 -16.96 9.73 -3.77
CA ALA A 393 -17.32 10.78 -2.82
C ALA A 393 -17.74 10.20 -1.45
N GLY A 394 -18.46 9.08 -1.46
CA GLY A 394 -18.82 8.34 -0.25
C GLY A 394 -17.60 7.90 0.53
N ALA A 395 -16.62 7.30 -0.15
CA ALA A 395 -15.36 6.83 0.45
C ALA A 395 -14.53 8.00 1.02
N LEU A 396 -14.30 9.05 0.23
CA LEU A 396 -13.53 10.24 0.63
C LEU A 396 -14.20 11.04 1.76
N GLY A 397 -15.52 10.96 1.89
CA GLY A 397 -16.32 11.66 2.89
C GLY A 397 -16.41 10.96 4.25
N THR A 398 -15.74 9.82 4.43
CA THR A 398 -15.76 9.09 5.71
C THR A 398 -14.90 9.78 6.78
N ASP A 399 -15.21 9.53 8.06
CA ASP A 399 -14.46 10.08 9.18
C ASP A 399 -13.16 9.29 9.44
N ASN A 400 -12.15 9.97 10.00
CA ASN A 400 -10.88 9.37 10.48
C ASN A 400 -9.95 8.77 9.40
N LEU A 401 -10.02 9.28 8.18
CA LEU A 401 -9.13 8.88 7.08
C LEU A 401 -7.69 9.37 7.23
N VAL A 402 -7.50 10.48 7.94
CA VAL A 402 -6.17 11.06 8.15
C VAL A 402 -5.56 10.47 9.42
N LYS A 403 -4.42 9.80 9.27
CA LYS A 403 -3.60 9.26 10.35
C LYS A 403 -2.27 9.99 10.38
N GLU A 404 -1.83 10.48 11.55
CA GLU A 404 -0.56 11.22 11.66
C GLU A 404 0.57 10.30 12.15
N ILE A 405 1.67 10.23 11.41
CA ILE A 405 2.89 9.49 11.77
C ILE A 405 4.06 10.47 11.79
N GLY A 406 4.34 11.01 12.98
CA GLY A 406 5.41 12.00 13.14
C GLY A 406 5.13 13.29 12.38
N ALA A 407 5.84 13.52 11.29
CA ALA A 407 5.67 14.69 10.42
C ALA A 407 4.95 14.35 9.09
N VAL A 408 4.68 13.07 8.86
CA VAL A 408 3.98 12.55 7.68
C VAL A 408 2.52 12.32 8.06
N ALA A 409 1.60 12.65 7.15
CA ALA A 409 0.20 12.27 7.26
C ALA A 409 -0.03 11.12 6.28
N LEU A 410 -0.73 10.07 6.72
CA LEU A 410 -1.30 9.06 5.84
C LEU A 410 -2.77 9.37 5.64
N ILE A 411 -3.21 9.32 4.40
CA ILE A 411 -4.62 9.45 4.02
C ILE A 411 -5.10 8.05 3.62
N LEU A 412 -5.69 7.34 4.57
CA LEU A 412 -6.16 5.97 4.41
C LEU A 412 -7.65 5.96 4.09
N VAL A 413 -8.02 5.71 2.84
CA VAL A 413 -9.40 5.62 2.38
C VAL A 413 -9.75 4.15 2.14
N GLU A 414 -10.66 3.60 2.94
CA GLU A 414 -10.94 2.16 2.96
C GLU A 414 -9.65 1.31 3.20
N GLY A 415 -8.71 1.89 3.95
CA GLY A 415 -7.39 1.33 4.26
C GLY A 415 -6.32 1.54 3.19
N GLN A 416 -6.68 2.08 2.03
CA GLN A 416 -5.75 2.41 0.96
C GLN A 416 -5.08 3.75 1.20
N ASP A 417 -3.76 3.82 1.06
CA ASP A 417 -3.05 5.10 1.14
C ASP A 417 -3.11 5.85 -0.19
N ILE A 418 -3.74 7.02 -0.17
CA ILE A 418 -3.86 7.93 -1.33
C ILE A 418 -3.08 9.24 -1.12
N THR A 419 -2.15 9.29 -0.17
CA THR A 419 -1.45 10.54 0.19
C THR A 419 -0.71 11.14 -1.00
N ASN A 420 0.07 10.31 -1.71
CA ASN A 420 0.80 10.74 -2.90
C ASN A 420 -0.15 11.18 -4.02
N ASP A 421 -1.28 10.47 -4.22
CA ASP A 421 -2.29 10.86 -5.21
C ASP A 421 -2.89 12.26 -4.92
N ILE A 422 -3.09 12.59 -3.64
CA ILE A 422 -3.55 13.92 -3.23
C ILE A 422 -2.46 14.99 -3.44
N ASP A 423 -1.20 14.69 -3.15
CA ASP A 423 -0.09 15.62 -3.37
C ASP A 423 0.13 15.88 -4.88
N THR A 424 -0.05 14.87 -5.73
CA THR A 424 -0.09 15.00 -7.19
C THR A 424 -1.26 15.86 -7.66
N LEU A 425 -2.47 15.57 -7.18
CA LEU A 425 -3.66 16.34 -7.48
C LEU A 425 -3.48 17.84 -7.12
N VAL A 426 -2.86 18.14 -5.97
CA VAL A 426 -2.53 19.51 -5.56
C VAL A 426 -1.48 20.15 -6.47
N THR A 427 -0.46 19.38 -6.86
CA THR A 427 0.61 19.85 -7.77
C THR A 427 0.00 20.23 -9.13
N ASP A 428 -0.83 19.38 -9.70
CA ASP A 428 -1.46 19.62 -11.00
C ASP A 428 -2.48 20.76 -10.95
N TYR A 429 -3.23 20.90 -9.86
CA TYR A 429 -4.11 22.05 -9.68
C TYR A 429 -3.32 23.36 -9.65
N ASN A 430 -2.20 23.40 -8.90
CA ASN A 430 -1.35 24.59 -8.78
C ASN A 430 -0.62 24.93 -10.09
N SER A 431 -0.37 23.92 -10.95
CA SER A 431 0.16 24.14 -12.30
C SER A 431 -0.88 24.76 -13.26
N GLY A 432 -2.17 24.66 -12.92
CA GLY A 432 -3.28 25.09 -13.75
C GLY A 432 -3.79 24.02 -14.72
N ASP A 433 -3.22 22.82 -14.70
CA ASP A 433 -3.65 21.68 -15.51
C ASP A 433 -4.83 20.95 -14.87
N MET A 434 -6.01 21.55 -15.01
CA MET A 434 -7.24 21.01 -14.45
C MET A 434 -7.66 19.68 -15.08
N ALA A 435 -7.17 19.34 -16.28
CA ALA A 435 -7.46 18.04 -16.87
C ALA A 435 -6.64 16.93 -16.16
N LYS A 436 -5.38 17.20 -15.80
CA LYS A 436 -4.59 16.31 -14.95
C LYS A 436 -5.26 16.05 -13.60
N VAL A 437 -5.72 17.10 -12.91
CA VAL A 437 -6.52 16.97 -11.67
C VAL A 437 -7.70 16.00 -11.84
N GLY A 438 -8.37 16.05 -12.99
CA GLY A 438 -9.43 15.11 -13.33
C GLY A 438 -8.95 13.67 -13.50
N ARG A 439 -7.80 13.47 -14.14
CA ARG A 439 -7.18 12.15 -14.29
C ARG A 439 -6.71 11.58 -12.95
N ASP A 440 -6.15 12.40 -12.06
CA ASP A 440 -5.75 12.00 -10.71
C ASP A 440 -6.94 11.50 -9.91
N LEU A 441 -8.06 12.25 -9.95
CA LEU A 441 -9.32 11.79 -9.36
C LEU A 441 -9.83 10.49 -9.99
N GLY A 442 -9.64 10.33 -11.30
CA GLY A 442 -10.00 9.09 -11.99
C GLY A 442 -9.11 7.89 -11.59
N ALA A 443 -7.83 8.14 -11.30
CA ALA A 443 -6.91 7.15 -10.76
C ALA A 443 -7.33 6.75 -9.34
N ILE A 444 -7.65 7.72 -8.47
CA ILE A 444 -8.19 7.48 -7.13
C ILE A 444 -9.50 6.67 -7.22
N ALA A 445 -10.45 7.08 -8.07
CA ALA A 445 -11.70 6.36 -8.26
C ALA A 445 -11.48 4.92 -8.70
N SER A 446 -10.56 4.72 -9.65
CA SER A 446 -10.19 3.40 -10.13
C SER A 446 -9.64 2.51 -9.02
N PHE A 447 -8.75 3.06 -8.21
CA PHE A 447 -8.07 2.35 -7.15
C PHE A 447 -9.04 1.95 -6.03
N LEU A 448 -9.95 2.86 -5.66
CA LEU A 448 -11.03 2.58 -4.71
C LEU A 448 -12.05 1.56 -5.24
N SER A 449 -12.24 1.49 -6.56
CA SER A 449 -13.16 0.54 -7.19
C SER A 449 -12.57 -0.86 -7.44
N ASP A 450 -11.29 -1.07 -7.12
CA ASP A 450 -10.62 -2.37 -7.36
C ASP A 450 -11.13 -3.44 -6.39
N GLU A 451 -12.21 -4.11 -6.80
CA GLU A 451 -12.79 -5.22 -6.05
C GLU A 451 -11.95 -6.51 -6.14
N VAL A 452 -10.93 -6.56 -6.99
CA VAL A 452 -10.20 -7.80 -7.31
C VAL A 452 -8.99 -7.97 -6.41
N HIS A 453 -8.40 -6.87 -5.93
CA HIS A 453 -7.17 -6.91 -5.17
C HIS A 453 -7.33 -6.39 -3.74
N CYS A 454 -6.52 -6.92 -2.82
CA CYS A 454 -6.38 -6.30 -1.52
C CYS A 454 -5.45 -5.11 -1.64
N THR A 455 -5.88 -3.97 -1.12
CA THR A 455 -5.25 -2.67 -1.39
C THR A 455 -4.97 -1.89 -0.13
N SER A 456 -5.45 -2.37 1.02
CA SER A 456 -5.12 -1.79 2.31
C SER A 456 -3.61 -1.76 2.60
N VAL A 457 -3.18 -0.80 3.43
CA VAL A 457 -1.81 -0.69 3.93
C VAL A 457 -1.33 -2.01 4.55
N VAL A 458 -2.18 -2.66 5.35
CA VAL A 458 -1.84 -3.94 5.97
C VAL A 458 -1.67 -5.04 4.93
N CYS A 459 -2.46 -5.04 3.86
CA CYS A 459 -2.23 -5.96 2.75
C CYS A 459 -0.89 -5.74 2.06
N LYS A 460 -0.48 -4.49 1.84
CA LYS A 460 0.86 -4.21 1.29
C LYS A 460 1.97 -4.66 2.24
N ILE A 461 1.79 -4.54 3.56
CA ILE A 461 2.70 -5.13 4.56
C ILE A 461 2.75 -6.66 4.42
N VAL A 462 1.59 -7.32 4.29
CA VAL A 462 1.52 -8.78 4.12
C VAL A 462 2.15 -9.24 2.80
N GLU A 463 1.94 -8.51 1.69
CA GLU A 463 2.64 -8.76 0.44
C GLU A 463 4.16 -8.68 0.62
N GLY A 464 4.64 -7.67 1.35
CA GLY A 464 6.06 -7.53 1.70
C GLY A 464 6.59 -8.67 2.55
N ILE A 465 5.78 -9.14 3.51
CA ILE A 465 6.08 -10.31 4.34
C ILE A 465 6.24 -11.56 3.47
N LEU A 466 5.26 -11.84 2.61
CA LEU A 466 5.26 -13.00 1.73
C LEU A 466 6.44 -12.97 0.75
N GLU A 467 6.73 -11.80 0.17
CA GLU A 467 7.87 -11.62 -0.71
C GLU A 467 9.19 -11.89 0.03
N GLY A 468 9.37 -11.33 1.23
CA GLY A 468 10.55 -11.56 2.05
C GLY A 468 10.72 -13.03 2.48
N ALA A 469 9.61 -13.76 2.58
CA ALA A 469 9.59 -15.19 2.89
C ALA A 469 9.75 -16.09 1.64
N GLU A 470 9.88 -15.51 0.44
CA GLU A 470 9.87 -16.22 -0.84
C GLU A 470 8.60 -17.07 -1.06
N ILE A 471 7.46 -16.64 -0.49
CA ILE A 471 6.15 -17.28 -0.66
C ILE A 471 5.45 -16.62 -1.85
N VAL A 472 4.92 -17.43 -2.75
CA VAL A 472 4.14 -16.93 -3.89
C VAL A 472 2.92 -16.19 -3.38
N LEU A 473 2.78 -14.93 -3.77
CA LEU A 473 1.67 -14.06 -3.38
C LEU A 473 0.33 -14.76 -3.64
N ALA A 474 -0.47 -14.90 -2.58
CA ALA A 474 -1.85 -15.35 -2.66
C ALA A 474 -2.78 -14.15 -2.91
N ASP A 475 -3.98 -14.41 -3.41
CA ASP A 475 -5.04 -13.40 -3.43
C ASP A 475 -5.49 -13.12 -1.98
N LEU A 476 -5.13 -11.94 -1.47
CA LEU A 476 -5.42 -11.50 -0.11
C LEU A 476 -6.82 -10.88 0.05
N LYS A 477 -7.60 -10.72 -1.03
CA LYS A 477 -8.87 -9.98 -0.98
C LYS A 477 -9.84 -10.55 0.04
N GLN A 478 -9.88 -11.87 0.17
CA GLN A 478 -10.75 -12.57 1.13
C GLN A 478 -10.47 -12.22 2.60
N CYS A 479 -9.29 -11.68 2.90
CA CYS A 479 -8.82 -11.37 4.25
C CYS A 479 -8.77 -9.87 4.56
N GLU A 480 -9.02 -9.00 3.57
CA GLU A 480 -8.84 -7.56 3.70
C GLU A 480 -9.60 -6.98 4.90
N ALA A 481 -10.85 -7.40 5.09
CA ALA A 481 -11.68 -6.92 6.19
C ALA A 481 -11.12 -7.26 7.58
N ASP A 482 -10.40 -8.37 7.68
CA ASP A 482 -9.76 -8.79 8.92
C ASP A 482 -8.39 -8.12 9.09
N PHE A 483 -7.64 -7.89 8.01
CA PHE A 483 -6.41 -7.09 8.04
C PHE A 483 -6.63 -5.64 8.45
N LEU A 484 -7.77 -5.03 8.10
CA LEU A 484 -8.12 -3.68 8.55
C LEU A 484 -8.18 -3.54 10.09
N LYS A 485 -8.35 -4.65 10.83
CA LYS A 485 -8.31 -4.62 12.30
C LYS A 485 -6.89 -4.36 12.84
N ALA A 486 -5.86 -4.72 12.06
CA ALA A 486 -4.46 -4.53 12.41
C ALA A 486 -3.95 -3.12 12.06
N GLU A 487 -4.68 -2.38 11.22
CA GLU A 487 -4.24 -1.08 10.70
C GLU A 487 -3.99 -0.07 11.82
N ASP A 488 -4.94 0.07 12.76
CA ASP A 488 -4.79 1.01 13.86
C ASP A 488 -3.60 0.66 14.76
N ASP A 489 -3.30 -0.63 14.97
CA ASP A 489 -2.15 -1.09 15.75
C ASP A 489 -0.83 -0.70 15.07
N PHE A 490 -0.71 -0.92 13.75
CA PHE A 490 0.46 -0.46 12.99
C PHE A 490 0.62 1.06 13.02
N VAL A 491 -0.46 1.80 12.74
CA VAL A 491 -0.46 3.27 12.74
C VAL A 491 -0.05 3.84 14.10
N ASN A 492 -0.64 3.33 15.18
CA ASN A 492 -0.30 3.74 16.54
C ASN A 492 1.17 3.42 16.85
N GLY A 493 1.64 2.24 16.42
CA GLY A 493 3.02 1.83 16.63
C GLY A 493 4.04 2.74 15.92
N TRP A 494 3.81 3.07 14.64
CA TRP A 494 4.67 3.99 13.91
C TRP A 494 4.64 5.41 14.49
N ALA A 495 3.46 5.91 14.88
CA ALA A 495 3.32 7.23 15.52
C ALA A 495 4.04 7.30 16.87
N ALA A 496 3.89 6.26 17.71
CA ALA A 496 4.63 6.12 18.96
C ALA A 496 6.14 6.11 18.73
N PHE A 497 6.61 5.41 17.67
CA PHE A 497 8.02 5.40 17.33
C PHE A 497 8.53 6.81 17.01
N LYS A 498 7.80 7.60 16.20
CA LYS A 498 8.21 8.96 15.84
C LYS A 498 8.19 9.94 17.01
N THR A 499 7.37 9.68 18.02
CA THR A 499 7.31 10.47 19.26
C THR A 499 8.29 9.99 20.34
N ASP A 500 9.21 9.10 19.98
CA ASP A 500 10.23 8.50 20.84
C ASP A 500 9.69 7.59 21.96
N ASP A 501 8.41 7.21 21.89
CA ASP A 501 7.81 6.17 22.73
C ASP A 501 8.03 4.78 22.10
N LYS A 502 9.29 4.37 22.09
CA LYS A 502 9.75 3.13 21.43
C LYS A 502 9.14 1.87 22.02
N LYS A 503 8.81 1.88 23.32
CA LYS A 503 8.19 0.74 23.97
C LYS A 503 6.76 0.54 23.46
N THR A 504 5.94 1.58 23.52
CA THR A 504 4.57 1.54 22.98
C THR A 504 4.59 1.22 21.49
N ALA A 505 5.57 1.75 20.75
CA ALA A 505 5.75 1.44 19.33
C ALA A 505 5.85 -0.06 19.06
N VAL A 506 6.78 -0.75 19.73
CA VAL A 506 7.00 -2.18 19.54
C VAL A 506 5.79 -2.99 20.03
N GLU A 507 5.18 -2.59 21.15
CA GLU A 507 3.97 -3.24 21.66
C GLU A 507 2.81 -3.16 20.64
N ASP A 508 2.58 -2.01 20.02
CA ASP A 508 1.50 -1.83 19.05
C ASP A 508 1.81 -2.48 17.70
N ILE A 509 3.04 -2.36 17.17
CA ILE A 509 3.47 -3.09 15.97
C ILE A 509 3.32 -4.61 16.18
N SER A 510 3.74 -5.13 17.33
CA SER A 510 3.57 -6.55 17.70
C SER A 510 2.11 -6.97 17.67
N LYS A 511 1.17 -6.16 18.18
CA LYS A 511 -0.25 -6.46 18.09
C LYS A 511 -0.72 -6.52 16.64
N GLY A 512 -0.30 -5.58 15.79
CA GLY A 512 -0.60 -5.59 14.35
C GLY A 512 -0.11 -6.87 13.66
N ILE A 513 1.13 -7.30 13.92
CA ILE A 513 1.68 -8.54 13.36
C ILE A 513 0.94 -9.78 13.90
N ARG A 514 0.60 -9.81 15.19
CA ARG A 514 -0.19 -10.91 15.76
C ARG A 514 -1.55 -11.02 15.08
N GLN A 515 -2.22 -9.88 14.88
CA GLN A 515 -3.50 -9.86 14.18
C GLN A 515 -3.37 -10.39 12.75
N ILE A 516 -2.30 -10.03 12.03
CA ILE A 516 -1.99 -10.68 10.74
C ILE A 516 -1.91 -12.19 10.95
N GLY A 517 -1.08 -12.68 11.88
CA GLY A 517 -0.89 -14.11 12.18
C GLY A 517 -2.19 -14.90 12.36
N VAL A 518 -3.14 -14.35 13.11
CA VAL A 518 -4.46 -14.97 13.35
C VAL A 518 -5.29 -15.07 12.07
N VAL A 519 -5.20 -14.06 11.19
CA VAL A 519 -6.01 -13.95 9.97
C VAL A 519 -5.47 -14.80 8.81
N LEU A 520 -4.20 -15.22 8.86
CA LEU A 520 -3.57 -15.98 7.78
C LEU A 520 -4.28 -17.31 7.47
N SER A 521 -5.01 -17.90 8.42
CA SER A 521 -5.84 -19.08 8.15
C SER A 521 -6.95 -18.83 7.15
N ASP A 522 -7.55 -17.64 7.19
CA ASP A 522 -8.63 -17.25 6.29
C ASP A 522 -8.11 -17.02 4.86
N CYS A 523 -6.79 -16.77 4.74
CA CYS A 523 -6.10 -16.58 3.46
C CYS A 523 -5.48 -17.85 2.90
N GLY A 524 -5.50 -18.96 3.65
CA GLY A 524 -4.80 -20.18 3.30
C GLY A 524 -3.28 -20.11 3.42
N LEU A 525 -2.75 -19.20 4.26
CA LEU A 525 -1.32 -18.96 4.50
C LEU A 525 -0.85 -19.51 5.86
N GLN A 526 -1.72 -20.28 6.55
CA GLN A 526 -1.44 -20.77 7.89
C GLN A 526 -0.24 -21.71 7.94
N GLU A 527 0.00 -22.54 6.92
CA GLU A 527 1.11 -23.51 6.95
C GLU A 527 2.46 -22.80 6.81
N GLU A 528 2.52 -21.78 5.97
CA GLU A 528 3.74 -21.05 5.63
C GLU A 528 4.15 -20.06 6.73
N LEU A 529 3.17 -19.51 7.46
CA LEU A 529 3.37 -18.43 8.42
C LEU A 529 2.83 -18.76 9.82
N ALA A 530 2.65 -20.04 10.17
CA ALA A 530 2.16 -20.48 11.50
C ALA A 530 2.96 -19.90 12.69
N PHE A 531 4.24 -19.58 12.47
CA PHE A 531 5.11 -19.04 13.51
C PHE A 531 4.87 -17.55 13.80
N PHE A 532 4.23 -16.81 12.90
CA PHE A 532 4.07 -15.36 13.01
C PHE A 532 3.38 -14.91 14.29
N GLU A 533 2.29 -15.59 14.67
CA GLU A 533 1.55 -15.25 15.88
C GLU A 533 2.43 -15.37 17.13
N HIS A 534 3.22 -16.44 17.19
CA HIS A 534 4.15 -16.70 18.27
C HIS A 534 5.28 -15.66 18.32
N GLU A 535 5.97 -15.44 17.20
CA GLU A 535 7.11 -14.50 17.16
C GLU A 535 6.67 -13.04 17.33
N ALA A 536 5.45 -12.69 16.89
CA ALA A 536 4.87 -11.39 17.17
C ALA A 536 4.69 -11.16 18.68
N ASN A 537 4.23 -12.18 19.41
CA ASN A 537 4.10 -12.12 20.86
C ASN A 537 5.45 -11.94 21.54
N VAL A 538 6.46 -12.70 21.12
CA VAL A 538 7.86 -12.56 21.59
C VAL A 538 8.38 -11.15 21.31
N PHE A 539 8.17 -10.62 20.09
CA PHE A 539 8.60 -9.29 19.70
C PHE A 539 8.01 -8.19 20.60
N GLY A 540 6.74 -8.32 20.98
CA GLY A 540 6.06 -7.42 21.92
C GLY A 540 6.63 -7.44 23.35
N LEU A 541 7.53 -8.38 23.68
CA LEU A 541 8.22 -8.43 24.97
C LEU A 541 9.56 -7.70 24.97
N SER A 542 9.95 -7.11 23.84
CA SER A 542 11.27 -6.51 23.68
C SER A 542 11.67 -5.62 24.86
N ASN A 543 12.90 -5.83 25.33
CA ASN A 543 13.49 -4.92 26.29
C ASN A 543 13.98 -3.67 25.56
N VAL A 544 13.11 -2.68 25.49
CA VAL A 544 13.43 -1.39 24.89
C VAL A 544 14.23 -0.55 25.88
N THR A 545 15.54 -0.50 25.66
CA THR A 545 16.44 0.35 26.45
C THR A 545 16.53 1.73 25.79
N ALA A 546 15.98 2.75 26.44
CA ALA A 546 16.03 4.12 25.95
C ALA A 546 17.31 4.83 26.44
N LEU A 547 18.11 5.36 25.52
CA LEU A 547 19.05 6.45 25.81
C LEU A 547 19.12 7.46 24.64
N ASP A 548 18.58 8.65 24.87
CA ASP A 548 18.83 9.88 24.10
C ASP A 548 18.96 11.05 25.12
N LYS A 549 19.24 12.33 24.87
CA LYS A 549 20.03 13.07 23.86
C LYS A 549 21.49 13.28 24.33
N ALA A 550 21.94 12.51 25.32
CA ALA A 550 23.21 12.71 26.03
C ALA A 550 24.18 11.52 25.98
N GLY A 551 23.87 10.46 25.22
CA GLY A 551 24.85 9.51 24.70
C GLY A 551 24.96 8.15 25.41
N GLU A 552 24.07 7.22 25.07
CA GLU A 552 24.43 5.87 24.57
C GLU A 552 23.20 5.22 23.90
N ALA A 553 23.32 4.00 23.34
CA ALA A 553 22.44 3.44 22.29
C ALA A 553 20.97 3.22 22.70
N VAL A 554 20.04 3.44 21.75
CA VAL A 554 18.68 2.88 21.79
C VAL A 554 18.77 1.46 21.22
N ALA A 555 18.25 0.48 21.95
CA ALA A 555 18.21 -0.91 21.49
C ALA A 555 16.82 -1.51 21.72
N ILE A 556 16.35 -2.30 20.75
CA ILE A 556 15.14 -3.11 20.85
C ILE A 556 15.61 -4.56 20.98
N LEU A 557 15.83 -4.99 22.22
CA LEU A 557 16.49 -6.26 22.51
C LEU A 557 15.50 -7.39 22.74
N ILE A 558 15.63 -8.47 21.98
CA ILE A 558 14.89 -9.73 22.16
C ILE A 558 15.85 -10.88 21.92
N HIS A 559 15.92 -11.84 22.84
CA HIS A 559 16.84 -12.99 22.74
C HIS A 559 18.32 -12.60 22.50
N GLY A 560 18.71 -11.38 22.86
CA GLY A 560 20.04 -10.82 22.62
C GLY A 560 20.27 -10.24 21.22
N PHE A 561 19.30 -10.29 20.31
CA PHE A 561 19.31 -9.55 19.05
C PHE A 561 18.80 -8.13 19.26
N ASP A 562 19.33 -7.18 18.49
CA ASP A 562 18.87 -5.79 18.47
C ASP A 562 18.16 -5.52 17.14
N PHE A 563 16.88 -5.20 17.21
CA PHE A 563 16.03 -4.92 16.05
C PHE A 563 15.76 -3.41 15.85
N TYR A 564 16.50 -2.54 16.54
CA TYR A 564 16.29 -1.09 16.42
C TYR A 564 16.37 -0.61 14.96
N ASP A 565 17.40 -1.03 14.22
CA ASP A 565 17.60 -0.61 12.84
C ASP A 565 16.47 -1.12 11.92
N ASN A 566 16.01 -2.37 12.09
CA ASN A 566 14.87 -2.90 11.31
C ASN A 566 13.57 -2.13 11.57
N VAL A 567 13.26 -1.81 12.84
CA VAL A 567 12.07 -1.01 13.16
C VAL A 567 12.21 0.43 12.66
N LEU A 568 13.42 0.99 12.70
CA LEU A 568 13.70 2.31 12.15
C LEU A 568 13.51 2.33 10.63
N ASP A 569 14.04 1.34 9.91
CA ASP A 569 13.94 1.20 8.46
C ASP A 569 12.48 0.95 8.05
N MET A 570 11.74 0.09 8.76
CA MET A 570 10.31 -0.11 8.58
C MET A 570 9.52 1.20 8.70
N VAL A 571 9.78 2.01 9.74
CA VAL A 571 9.12 3.30 9.91
C VAL A 571 9.55 4.29 8.82
N ALA A 572 10.81 4.27 8.40
CA ALA A 572 11.29 5.11 7.32
C ALA A 572 10.64 4.76 5.98
N ASP A 573 10.33 3.49 5.74
CA ASP A 573 9.62 3.06 4.53
C ASP A 573 8.14 3.43 4.58
N VAL A 574 7.49 3.35 5.74
CA VAL A 574 6.14 3.90 5.95
C VAL A 574 6.09 5.41 5.69
N GLU A 575 7.11 6.17 6.14
CA GLU A 575 7.21 7.61 5.84
C GLU A 575 7.42 7.91 4.35
N LYS A 576 7.84 6.93 3.55
CA LYS A 576 7.94 7.00 2.08
C LYS A 576 6.72 6.40 1.38
N HIS A 577 5.68 6.01 2.13
CA HIS A 577 4.50 5.32 1.61
C HIS A 577 4.82 3.94 0.97
N ASP A 578 5.92 3.31 1.40
CA ASP A 578 6.44 2.04 0.89
C ASP A 578 6.15 0.88 1.86
N PHE A 579 4.88 0.51 1.95
CA PHE A 579 4.40 -0.49 2.91
C PHE A 579 4.88 -1.92 2.61
N ARG A 580 5.21 -2.22 1.34
CA ARG A 580 5.77 -3.52 0.96
C ARG A 580 7.21 -3.66 1.46
N ALA A 581 8.02 -2.60 1.37
CA ALA A 581 9.34 -2.60 2.00
C ALA A 581 9.25 -2.70 3.53
N ALA A 582 8.32 -1.97 4.15
CA ALA A 582 8.05 -2.11 5.59
C ALA A 582 7.67 -3.55 5.99
N GLY A 583 6.87 -4.24 5.17
CA GLY A 583 6.53 -5.65 5.36
C GLY A 583 7.74 -6.60 5.28
N LYS A 584 8.72 -6.31 4.42
CA LYS A 584 9.97 -7.09 4.37
C LYS A 584 10.77 -6.95 5.66
N GLU A 585 10.83 -5.75 6.24
CA GLU A 585 11.48 -5.55 7.54
C GLU A 585 10.77 -6.33 8.66
N VAL A 586 9.43 -6.38 8.66
CA VAL A 586 8.67 -7.26 9.56
C VAL A 586 9.08 -8.71 9.39
N GLN A 587 9.15 -9.20 8.15
CA GLN A 587 9.56 -10.58 7.87
C GLN A 587 10.99 -10.88 8.33
N VAL A 588 11.94 -9.95 8.18
CA VAL A 588 13.30 -10.12 8.70
C VAL A 588 13.29 -10.32 10.22
N ILE A 589 12.54 -9.47 10.94
CA ILE A 589 12.41 -9.59 12.39
C ILE A 589 11.81 -10.95 12.76
N MET A 590 10.70 -11.36 12.11
CA MET A 590 10.01 -12.62 12.42
C MET A 590 10.87 -13.85 12.10
N ASP A 591 11.61 -13.85 10.99
CA ASP A 591 12.49 -14.96 10.60
C ASP A 591 13.69 -15.12 11.56
N ASP A 592 14.29 -14.01 11.99
CA ASP A 592 15.40 -14.06 12.94
C ASP A 592 14.96 -14.52 14.34
N LEU A 593 13.78 -14.11 14.80
CA LEU A 593 13.17 -14.65 16.02
C LEU A 593 12.85 -16.14 15.87
N SER A 594 12.24 -16.55 14.75
CA SER A 594 11.90 -17.96 14.50
C SER A 594 13.12 -18.87 14.43
N LYS A 595 14.23 -18.43 13.84
CA LYS A 595 15.49 -19.18 13.85
C LYS A 595 16.00 -19.40 15.28
N TRP A 596 15.81 -18.42 16.16
CA TRP A 596 16.17 -18.57 17.56
C TRP A 596 15.22 -19.54 18.28
N SER A 597 13.90 -19.32 18.18
CA SER A 597 12.89 -20.13 18.88
C SER A 597 12.96 -21.60 18.46
N THR A 598 13.03 -21.90 17.16
CA THR A 598 13.20 -23.27 16.65
C THR A 598 14.51 -23.91 17.08
N GLY A 599 15.54 -23.10 17.35
CA GLY A 599 16.86 -23.51 17.81
C GLY A 599 16.97 -23.79 19.32
N HIS A 600 16.09 -23.21 20.15
CA HIS A 600 16.25 -23.20 21.61
C HIS A 600 14.99 -23.61 22.40
N VAL A 601 13.81 -23.51 21.79
CA VAL A 601 12.50 -23.72 22.43
C VAL A 601 11.72 -24.80 21.69
N CYS A 602 10.96 -25.61 22.43
CA CYS A 602 10.04 -26.60 21.84
C CYS A 602 8.77 -25.90 21.34
N GLN A 603 8.10 -26.47 20.34
CA GLN A 603 7.01 -25.79 19.62
C GLN A 603 5.62 -26.10 20.20
N ASN A 604 5.55 -26.35 21.51
CA ASN A 604 4.27 -26.55 22.22
C ASN A 604 3.95 -25.33 23.07
N THR A 605 2.67 -25.12 23.32
CA THR A 605 2.12 -24.04 24.16
C THR A 605 2.89 -23.84 25.48
N TRP A 606 3.18 -24.91 26.21
CA TRP A 606 3.89 -24.81 27.49
C TRP A 606 5.36 -24.40 27.37
N CYS A 607 6.00 -24.66 26.23
CA CYS A 607 7.37 -24.22 25.98
C CYS A 607 7.44 -22.71 25.75
N TYR A 608 6.43 -22.16 25.08
CA TYR A 608 6.27 -20.71 24.91
C TYR A 608 6.09 -19.99 26.25
N VAL A 609 5.42 -20.63 27.22
CA VAL A 609 5.38 -20.11 28.60
C VAL A 609 6.79 -20.04 29.19
N VAL A 610 7.59 -21.09 29.05
CA VAL A 610 8.97 -21.11 29.58
C VAL A 610 9.85 -20.07 28.89
N GLU A 611 9.72 -19.89 27.59
CA GLU A 611 10.39 -18.85 26.82
C GLU A 611 10.04 -17.45 27.32
N GLY A 612 8.77 -17.17 27.58
CA GLY A 612 8.34 -15.91 28.19
C GLY A 612 9.01 -15.66 29.54
N ILE A 613 9.10 -16.70 30.38
CA ILE A 613 9.78 -16.62 31.67
C ILE A 613 11.29 -16.34 31.46
N MET A 614 11.92 -17.00 30.49
CA MET A 614 13.34 -16.78 30.13
C MET A 614 13.58 -15.34 29.67
N GLU A 615 12.70 -14.80 28.82
CA GLU A 615 12.80 -13.44 28.30
C GLU A 615 12.68 -12.39 29.42
N ALA A 616 11.76 -12.58 30.39
CA ALA A 616 11.58 -11.67 31.52
C ALA A 616 12.84 -11.53 32.41
N GLU A 617 13.59 -12.63 32.53
CA GLU A 617 14.82 -12.74 33.31
C GLU A 617 16.09 -12.52 32.46
N ALA A 618 15.94 -12.21 31.17
CA ALA A 618 17.02 -12.06 30.21
C ALA A 618 17.97 -13.27 30.15
N ILE A 619 17.41 -14.48 30.31
CA ILE A 619 18.14 -15.75 30.27
C ILE A 619 18.08 -16.27 28.84
N ILE A 620 19.04 -15.85 28.03
CA ILE A 620 19.10 -16.13 26.58
C ILE A 620 19.97 -17.36 26.23
N GLU A 621 20.62 -17.97 27.23
CA GLU A 621 21.46 -19.15 27.05
C GLU A 621 20.70 -20.41 27.49
N GLY A 622 20.73 -21.46 26.67
CA GLY A 622 20.13 -22.76 26.99
C GLY A 622 19.27 -23.33 25.86
N ASP A 623 19.13 -24.64 25.80
CA ASP A 623 18.22 -25.34 24.89
C ASP A 623 17.18 -26.09 25.73
N VAL A 624 16.00 -25.47 25.91
CA VAL A 624 14.95 -26.01 26.77
C VAL A 624 14.15 -27.12 26.09
N ARG A 625 14.38 -27.40 24.80
CA ARG A 625 13.73 -28.51 24.09
C ARG A 625 13.99 -29.87 24.74
N GLN A 626 15.13 -30.02 25.40
CA GLN A 626 15.49 -31.27 26.07
C GLN A 626 14.64 -31.55 27.31
N CYS A 627 13.91 -30.55 27.80
CA CYS A 627 13.09 -30.60 29.02
C CYS A 627 11.60 -30.46 28.76
N GLU A 628 11.17 -30.58 27.49
CA GLU A 628 9.77 -30.45 27.06
C GLU A 628 8.78 -31.26 27.90
N GLN A 629 9.15 -32.48 28.28
CA GLN A 629 8.29 -33.39 29.03
C GLN A 629 7.99 -32.89 30.45
N ASP A 630 8.93 -32.18 31.07
CA ASP A 630 8.77 -31.66 32.44
C ASP A 630 7.87 -30.41 32.47
N PHE A 631 7.76 -29.70 31.34
CA PHE A 631 6.90 -28.52 31.21
C PHE A 631 5.42 -28.87 31.01
N GLU A 632 5.11 -30.04 30.45
CA GLU A 632 3.73 -30.52 30.28
C GLU A 632 3.01 -30.66 31.64
N ASP A 633 3.71 -31.11 32.68
CA ASP A 633 3.14 -31.22 34.03
C ASP A 633 2.84 -29.84 34.65
N ALA A 634 3.69 -28.85 34.39
CA ALA A 634 3.48 -27.47 34.83
C ALA A 634 2.26 -26.83 34.14
N TRP A 635 2.04 -27.14 32.86
CA TRP A 635 0.93 -26.62 32.07
C TRP A 635 -0.44 -26.87 32.71
N GLN A 636 -0.69 -28.11 33.15
CA GLN A 636 -1.97 -28.46 33.77
C GLN A 636 -2.26 -27.62 35.04
N LYS A 637 -1.21 -27.23 35.77
CA LYS A 637 -1.33 -26.38 36.95
C LYS A 637 -1.74 -24.95 36.60
N PHE A 638 -1.18 -24.41 35.52
CA PHE A 638 -1.56 -23.10 35.02
C PHE A 638 -3.02 -23.10 34.52
N GLU A 639 -3.43 -24.10 33.74
CA GLU A 639 -4.82 -24.26 33.30
C GLU A 639 -5.81 -24.31 34.47
N ASP A 640 -5.53 -25.15 35.48
CA ASP A 640 -6.37 -25.30 36.66
C ASP A 640 -6.51 -23.97 37.42
N ALA A 641 -5.40 -23.24 37.60
CA ALA A 641 -5.39 -21.95 38.26
C ALA A 641 -6.22 -20.89 37.50
N VAL A 642 -5.96 -20.73 36.20
CA VAL A 642 -6.66 -19.74 35.35
C VAL A 642 -8.15 -20.06 35.27
N ALA A 643 -8.53 -21.33 35.18
CA ALA A 643 -9.93 -21.75 35.23
C ALA A 643 -10.60 -21.33 36.56
N VAL A 644 -9.89 -21.39 37.69
CA VAL A 644 -10.41 -20.90 38.97
C VAL A 644 -10.56 -19.38 38.95
N PHE A 645 -9.56 -18.63 38.46
CA PHE A 645 -9.64 -17.17 38.35
C PHE A 645 -10.84 -16.73 37.52
N ASN A 646 -10.99 -17.26 36.30
CA ASN A 646 -12.12 -16.93 35.42
C ASN A 646 -13.49 -17.18 36.08
N ASN A 647 -13.62 -18.28 36.81
CA ASN A 647 -14.84 -18.60 37.54
C ASN A 647 -15.07 -17.71 38.79
N GLN A 648 -14.00 -17.31 39.49
CA GLN A 648 -14.13 -16.54 40.73
C GLN A 648 -14.21 -15.03 40.50
N VAL A 649 -13.60 -14.47 39.45
CA VAL A 649 -13.61 -13.02 39.15
C VAL A 649 -15.04 -12.53 38.93
N SER A 650 -15.85 -13.23 38.12
CA SER A 650 -17.26 -12.84 37.93
C SER A 650 -18.07 -12.89 39.23
N LEU A 651 -17.80 -13.87 40.11
CA LEU A 651 -18.50 -13.96 41.40
C LEU A 651 -18.04 -12.87 42.36
N ALA A 652 -16.75 -12.56 42.34
CA ALA A 652 -16.15 -11.51 43.15
C ALA A 652 -16.67 -10.12 42.77
N ASP A 653 -16.79 -9.81 41.48
CA ASP A 653 -17.37 -8.55 40.99
C ASP A 653 -18.84 -8.40 41.40
N GLN A 654 -19.66 -9.44 41.18
CA GLN A 654 -21.06 -9.43 41.59
C GLN A 654 -21.21 -9.22 43.11
N LEU A 655 -20.35 -9.89 43.90
CA LEU A 655 -20.33 -9.71 45.34
C LEU A 655 -19.88 -8.28 45.70
N SER A 656 -18.81 -7.77 45.12
CA SER A 656 -18.29 -6.41 45.35
C SER A 656 -19.38 -5.36 45.12
N LYS A 657 -20.10 -5.43 43.99
CA LYS A 657 -21.23 -4.55 43.67
C LYS A 657 -22.36 -4.64 44.71
N LYS A 658 -22.71 -5.86 45.13
CA LYS A 658 -23.71 -6.11 46.17
C LYS A 658 -23.28 -5.52 47.52
N LEU A 659 -22.02 -5.71 47.91
CA LEU A 659 -21.45 -5.19 49.16
C LEU A 659 -21.42 -3.65 49.16
N LEU A 660 -20.99 -3.04 48.07
CA LEU A 660 -20.98 -1.57 47.89
C LEU A 660 -22.40 -0.99 47.99
N LEU A 661 -23.39 -1.63 47.38
CA LEU A 661 -24.79 -1.20 47.50
C LEU A 661 -25.28 -1.31 48.94
N LYS A 662 -25.03 -2.43 49.62
CA LYS A 662 -25.38 -2.62 51.04
C LYS A 662 -24.73 -1.54 51.91
N LYS A 663 -23.45 -1.26 51.70
CA LYS A 663 -22.72 -0.19 52.40
C LYS A 663 -23.33 1.19 52.16
N LYS A 664 -23.65 1.54 50.91
CA LYS A 664 -24.35 2.80 50.57
C LYS A 664 -25.73 2.90 51.23
N MET A 665 -26.41 1.78 51.42
CA MET A 665 -27.71 1.69 52.10
C MET A 665 -27.60 1.59 53.63
N GLY A 666 -26.40 1.55 54.21
CA GLY A 666 -26.20 1.34 55.64
C GLY A 666 -26.65 -0.05 56.13
N LEU A 667 -26.71 -1.04 55.24
CA LEU A 667 -27.06 -2.42 55.55
C LEU A 667 -25.82 -3.21 56.00
N LEU A 668 -26.00 -4.06 57.01
CA LEU A 668 -24.98 -5.00 57.45
C LEU A 668 -24.81 -6.15 56.45
N LEU A 669 -23.60 -6.72 56.43
CA LEU A 669 -23.30 -7.92 55.63
C LEU A 669 -24.02 -9.12 56.23
N SER A 670 -24.59 -9.97 55.36
CA SER A 670 -25.22 -11.21 55.81
C SER A 670 -24.17 -12.30 56.03
N GLU A 671 -24.48 -13.29 56.87
CA GLU A 671 -23.62 -14.48 57.04
C GLU A 671 -23.30 -15.16 55.69
N ASP A 672 -24.27 -15.19 54.77
CA ASP A 672 -24.07 -15.68 53.40
C ASP A 672 -23.06 -14.86 52.59
N ASP A 673 -22.94 -13.54 52.82
CA ASP A 673 -21.96 -12.71 52.10
C ASP A 673 -20.55 -12.99 52.62
N GLU A 674 -20.38 -13.13 53.94
CA GLU A 674 -19.09 -13.46 54.55
C GLU A 674 -18.65 -14.89 54.22
N ALA A 675 -19.60 -15.85 54.18
CA ALA A 675 -19.34 -17.20 53.71
C ALA A 675 -18.89 -17.22 52.24
N LEU A 676 -19.53 -16.43 51.38
CA LEU A 676 -19.14 -16.33 49.98
C LEU A 676 -17.76 -15.66 49.80
N LYS A 677 -17.46 -14.59 50.55
CA LYS A 677 -16.13 -13.97 50.57
C LYS A 677 -15.05 -14.99 50.96
N ALA A 678 -15.27 -15.74 52.04
CA ALA A 678 -14.31 -16.75 52.50
C ALA A 678 -14.12 -17.86 51.45
N ALA A 679 -15.21 -18.30 50.80
CA ALA A 679 -15.15 -19.30 49.75
C ALA A 679 -14.37 -18.82 48.51
N ILE A 680 -14.62 -17.58 48.05
CA ILE A 680 -13.86 -16.96 46.95
C ILE A 680 -12.39 -16.84 47.33
N SER A 681 -12.09 -16.28 48.51
CA SER A 681 -10.72 -16.04 48.96
C SER A 681 -9.91 -17.34 49.06
N SER A 682 -10.53 -18.41 49.57
CA SER A 682 -9.88 -19.73 49.65
C SER A 682 -9.55 -20.28 48.27
N LYS A 683 -10.51 -20.21 47.33
CA LYS A 683 -10.28 -20.72 45.97
C LYS A 683 -9.21 -19.93 45.22
N VAL A 684 -9.23 -18.61 45.35
CA VAL A 684 -8.21 -17.74 44.75
C VAL A 684 -6.85 -18.01 45.38
N ALA A 685 -6.78 -18.20 46.70
CA ALA A 685 -5.53 -18.57 47.37
C ALA A 685 -4.99 -19.92 46.88
N ASP A 686 -5.87 -20.89 46.62
CA ASP A 686 -5.46 -22.19 46.07
C ASP A 686 -5.00 -22.06 44.62
N ALA A 687 -5.65 -21.22 43.79
CA ALA A 687 -5.22 -20.95 42.41
C ALA A 687 -3.84 -20.29 42.34
N VAL A 688 -3.54 -19.32 43.23
CA VAL A 688 -2.20 -18.71 43.32
C VAL A 688 -1.14 -19.75 43.71
N LYS A 689 -1.47 -20.69 44.60
CA LYS A 689 -0.56 -21.80 44.92
C LYS A 689 -0.37 -22.73 43.74
N ASP A 690 -1.40 -23.00 42.95
CA ASP A 690 -1.28 -23.83 41.74
C ASP A 690 -0.36 -23.16 40.71
N ILE A 691 -0.41 -21.84 40.54
CA ILE A 691 0.61 -21.09 39.76
C ILE A 691 2.01 -21.31 40.34
N GLY A 692 2.18 -21.18 41.65
CA GLY A 692 3.45 -21.45 42.32
C GLY A 692 3.97 -22.86 42.07
N LEU A 693 3.09 -23.87 42.13
CA LEU A 693 3.45 -25.27 41.83
C LEU A 693 3.83 -25.46 40.35
N GLY A 694 3.12 -24.81 39.43
CA GLY A 694 3.50 -24.81 38.02
C GLY A 694 4.91 -24.24 37.80
N LEU A 695 5.24 -23.12 38.44
CA LEU A 695 6.60 -22.54 38.40
C LEU A 695 7.64 -23.45 39.05
N GLU A 696 7.30 -24.18 40.11
CA GLU A 696 8.18 -25.19 40.72
C GLU A 696 8.47 -26.35 39.76
N ASP A 697 7.47 -26.77 38.98
CA ASP A 697 7.62 -27.84 38.00
C ASP A 697 8.43 -27.37 36.78
N VAL A 698 8.23 -26.13 36.32
CA VAL A 698 9.15 -25.49 35.34
C VAL A 698 10.59 -25.45 35.90
N ALA A 699 10.76 -25.05 37.17
CA ALA A 699 12.08 -24.99 37.81
C ALA A 699 12.81 -26.33 37.81
N LYS A 700 12.09 -27.44 38.07
CA LYS A 700 12.64 -28.80 38.00
C LYS A 700 13.07 -29.15 36.57
N GLY A 701 12.20 -28.87 35.59
CA GLY A 701 12.51 -29.12 34.18
C GLY A 701 13.75 -28.37 33.73
N VAL A 702 13.83 -27.06 33.96
CA VAL A 702 14.99 -26.27 33.52
C VAL A 702 16.29 -26.63 34.26
N SER A 703 16.20 -27.14 35.50
CA SER A 703 17.37 -27.69 36.21
C SER A 703 17.97 -28.90 35.50
N ASP A 704 17.14 -29.74 34.88
CA ASP A 704 17.59 -30.89 34.10
C ASP A 704 18.22 -30.45 32.76
N CYS A 705 17.92 -29.22 32.31
CA CYS A 705 18.51 -28.54 31.16
C CYS A 705 19.78 -27.72 31.46
N HIS A 706 20.38 -27.87 32.65
CA HIS A 706 21.57 -27.13 33.08
C HIS A 706 21.38 -25.60 33.16
N LEU A 707 20.17 -25.16 33.55
CA LEU A 707 19.86 -23.77 33.86
C LEU A 707 19.68 -23.61 35.37
N GLU A 708 20.70 -23.93 36.16
CA GLU A 708 20.57 -24.02 37.63
C GLU A 708 20.22 -22.68 38.29
N GLU A 709 20.77 -21.56 37.80
CA GLU A 709 20.46 -20.23 38.33
C GLU A 709 18.99 -19.87 38.07
N PHE A 710 18.47 -20.24 36.91
CA PHE A 710 17.07 -20.05 36.55
C PHE A 710 16.15 -20.90 37.42
N ALA A 711 16.48 -22.18 37.58
CA ALA A 711 15.75 -23.10 38.44
C ALA A 711 15.67 -22.60 39.89
N GLU A 712 16.76 -22.06 40.43
CA GLU A 712 16.80 -21.51 41.79
C GLU A 712 15.85 -20.31 41.94
N LEU A 713 15.84 -19.41 40.96
CA LEU A 713 14.98 -18.24 40.93
C LEU A 713 13.49 -18.63 40.94
N LEU A 714 13.10 -19.53 40.03
CA LEU A 714 11.71 -20.01 39.93
C LEU A 714 11.27 -20.78 41.17
N THR A 715 12.17 -21.58 41.76
CA THR A 715 11.91 -22.27 43.03
C THR A 715 11.64 -21.29 44.17
N LYS A 716 12.37 -20.17 44.22
CA LYS A 716 12.12 -19.11 45.23
C LYS A 716 10.77 -18.46 45.00
N LEU A 717 10.47 -18.05 43.77
CA LEU A 717 9.18 -17.45 43.44
C LEU A 717 8.01 -18.39 43.78
N ALA A 718 8.11 -19.66 43.39
CA ALA A 718 7.13 -20.69 43.74
C ALA A 718 6.88 -20.78 45.26
N ALA A 719 7.94 -20.68 46.07
CA ALA A 719 7.84 -20.70 47.53
C ALA A 719 7.12 -19.47 48.10
N GLU A 720 7.32 -18.28 47.52
CA GLU A 720 6.59 -17.06 47.91
C GLU A 720 5.09 -17.20 47.58
N LEU A 721 4.76 -17.73 46.40
CA LEU A 721 3.37 -17.94 45.97
C LEU A 721 2.66 -19.10 46.69
N ALA A 722 3.38 -19.94 47.44
CA ALA A 722 2.80 -21.05 48.20
C ALA A 722 2.00 -20.59 49.44
N VAL A 723 2.19 -19.33 49.88
CA VAL A 723 1.56 -18.77 51.09
C VAL A 723 0.85 -17.44 50.84
N PRO A 724 -0.08 -17.35 49.88
CA PRO A 724 -0.75 -16.09 49.55
C PRO A 724 -1.79 -15.72 50.62
N GLU A 725 -1.83 -14.45 50.98
CA GLU A 725 -2.88 -13.86 51.80
C GLU A 725 -3.95 -13.23 50.91
N VAL A 726 -5.09 -13.90 50.77
CA VAL A 726 -6.23 -13.36 50.01
C VAL A 726 -7.23 -12.72 50.96
N SER A 727 -7.50 -11.44 50.77
CA SER A 727 -8.36 -10.65 51.66
C SER A 727 -9.30 -9.72 50.90
N TRP A 728 -10.20 -9.06 51.62
CA TRP A 728 -11.14 -8.09 51.05
C TRP A 728 -10.92 -6.72 51.68
N ILE A 729 -10.44 -5.75 50.90
CA ILE A 729 -10.23 -4.36 51.33
C ILE A 729 -11.20 -3.46 50.57
N ALA A 730 -11.95 -2.64 51.32
CA ALA A 730 -12.96 -1.75 50.73
C ALA A 730 -13.92 -2.45 49.76
N GLU A 731 -14.34 -3.68 50.11
CA GLU A 731 -15.24 -4.51 49.31
C GLU A 731 -14.68 -5.02 47.97
N VAL A 732 -13.38 -4.87 47.73
CA VAL A 732 -12.64 -5.41 46.59
C VAL A 732 -11.76 -6.58 47.05
N LEU A 733 -11.52 -7.57 46.18
CA LEU A 733 -10.64 -8.72 46.45
C LEU A 733 -9.17 -8.31 46.27
N HIS A 734 -8.32 -8.70 47.21
CA HIS A 734 -6.89 -8.39 47.26
C HIS A 734 -6.10 -9.70 47.39
N ILE A 735 -5.03 -9.87 46.62
CA ILE A 735 -4.07 -10.98 46.70
C ILE A 735 -2.75 -10.38 47.16
N ILE A 736 -2.32 -10.74 48.36
CA ILE A 736 -1.14 -10.18 49.01
C ILE A 736 -0.13 -11.29 49.28
N VAL A 737 1.12 -11.06 48.90
CA VAL A 737 2.26 -11.92 49.21
C VAL A 737 3.31 -11.04 49.89
N HIS A 738 3.68 -11.36 51.13
CA HIS A 738 4.65 -10.57 51.91
C HIS A 738 4.35 -9.05 51.99
N SER A 739 3.08 -8.68 52.09
CA SER A 739 2.59 -7.28 52.09
C SER A 739 2.66 -6.55 50.74
N VAL A 740 2.95 -7.27 49.65
CA VAL A 740 2.89 -6.77 48.28
C VAL A 740 1.61 -7.28 47.62
N GLU A 741 0.82 -6.36 47.04
CA GLU A 741 -0.39 -6.70 46.30
C GLU A 741 -0.01 -7.10 44.87
N ILE A 742 -0.47 -8.27 44.41
CA ILE A 742 -0.13 -8.85 43.09
C ILE A 742 -1.36 -9.14 42.23
N VAL A 743 -2.50 -8.51 42.54
CA VAL A 743 -3.77 -8.74 41.84
C VAL A 743 -3.66 -8.33 40.37
N GLU A 744 -2.99 -7.22 40.10
CA GLU A 744 -2.81 -6.70 38.75
C GLU A 744 -1.90 -7.63 37.93
N ASP A 745 -0.74 -8.03 38.46
CA ASP A 745 0.21 -8.92 37.77
C ASP A 745 -0.41 -10.30 37.42
N ILE A 746 -1.12 -10.92 38.38
CA ILE A 746 -1.82 -12.19 38.14
C ILE A 746 -3.00 -11.99 37.18
N GLY A 747 -3.66 -10.84 37.24
CA GLY A 747 -4.75 -10.46 36.35
C GLY A 747 -4.29 -10.35 34.90
N GLU A 748 -3.18 -9.63 34.66
CA GLU A 748 -2.54 -9.51 33.34
C GLU A 748 -2.17 -10.88 32.78
N ALA A 749 -1.46 -11.71 33.55
CA ALA A 749 -1.13 -13.07 33.15
C ALA A 749 -2.38 -13.90 32.78
N CYS A 750 -3.44 -13.84 33.57
CA CYS A 750 -4.69 -14.57 33.26
C CYS A 750 -5.38 -14.05 31.98
N LEU A 751 -5.25 -12.75 31.66
CA LEU A 751 -5.76 -12.20 30.41
C LEU A 751 -4.95 -12.73 29.23
N ASP A 752 -3.62 -12.71 29.31
CA ASP A 752 -2.76 -13.25 28.25
C ASP A 752 -2.98 -14.74 28.03
N PHE A 753 -3.21 -15.51 29.09
CA PHE A 753 -3.61 -16.91 28.97
C PHE A 753 -4.94 -17.06 28.22
N GLY A 754 -5.92 -16.19 28.52
CA GLY A 754 -7.23 -16.21 27.85
C GLY A 754 -7.17 -15.81 26.38
N ASP A 755 -6.21 -14.96 26.02
CA ASP A 755 -5.93 -14.49 24.65
C ASP A 755 -4.96 -15.41 23.90
N GLU A 756 -4.62 -16.57 24.48
CA GLU A 756 -3.66 -17.56 23.95
C GLU A 756 -2.24 -17.00 23.70
N ASN A 757 -1.88 -15.90 24.38
CA ASN A 757 -0.55 -15.30 24.35
C ASN A 757 0.36 -15.96 25.39
N TRP A 758 0.77 -17.19 25.09
CA TRP A 758 1.51 -18.05 26.02
C TRP A 758 2.86 -17.48 26.46
N VAL A 759 3.56 -16.79 25.55
CA VAL A 759 4.83 -16.15 25.86
C VAL A 759 4.62 -15.01 26.85
N ARG A 760 3.62 -14.15 26.62
CA ARG A 760 3.33 -13.06 27.56
C ARG A 760 2.86 -13.58 28.91
N PHE A 761 2.04 -14.64 28.94
CA PHE A 761 1.65 -15.30 30.18
C PHE A 761 2.87 -15.71 31.01
N GLY A 762 3.84 -16.38 30.40
CA GLY A 762 5.09 -16.74 31.08
C GLY A 762 5.89 -15.53 31.55
N PHE A 763 6.01 -14.52 30.69
CA PHE A 763 6.70 -13.26 31.01
C PHE A 763 6.09 -12.55 32.23
N ASP A 764 4.76 -12.45 32.28
CA ASP A 764 4.05 -11.76 33.35
C ASP A 764 4.08 -12.53 34.67
N LEU A 765 4.09 -13.88 34.62
CA LEU A 765 4.40 -14.68 35.81
C LEU A 765 5.82 -14.42 36.31
N ALA A 766 6.81 -14.35 35.42
CA ALA A 766 8.20 -14.12 35.80
C ALA A 766 8.45 -12.71 36.33
N LYS A 767 7.70 -11.69 35.91
CA LYS A 767 7.76 -10.34 36.52
C LYS A 767 7.59 -10.37 38.04
N LEU A 768 6.83 -11.34 38.57
CA LEU A 768 6.65 -11.51 40.01
C LEU A 768 7.96 -11.75 40.76
N VAL A 769 9.01 -12.26 40.10
CA VAL A 769 10.37 -12.33 40.65
C VAL A 769 10.80 -10.95 41.13
N LYS A 770 10.70 -9.92 40.28
CA LYS A 770 11.11 -8.54 40.61
C LYS A 770 10.23 -7.89 41.67
N VAL A 771 8.99 -8.36 41.81
CA VAL A 771 7.99 -7.84 42.75
C VAL A 771 8.15 -8.47 44.13
N LEU A 772 8.51 -9.76 44.20
CA LEU A 772 8.48 -10.56 45.44
C LEU A 772 9.86 -10.93 46.00
N LEU A 773 10.93 -10.93 45.20
CA LEU A 773 12.29 -11.31 45.59
C LEU A 773 13.25 -10.10 45.54
#